data_AF-A0A9D9TZA5-F1
#
_entry.id   AF-A0A9D9TZA5-F1
#
_cell.length_a   1.000
_cell.length_b   1.000
_cell.length_c   1.000
_cell.angle_alpha   90.00
_cell.angle_beta   90.00
_cell.angle_gamma   90.00
#
_symmetry.space_group_name_H-M   'P 1'
#
loop_
_entity.id
_entity.type
_entity.pdbx_description
1 polymer ?
#
loop_
_entity_poly.entity_id
_entity_poly.type
_entity_poly.pdbx_seq_one_letter_code
_entity_poly.pdbx_strand_id
1 'polypeptide(L)'
;MLTRLIDWSLRNVVLVLLLTAGTIGAGVYSLLKTPLDALPDLSDVQVILYTEYGGQGPQVVEDQVTYPLTTAMLAVPRSKVVRGFSFFGASFVYVIFEDGTDIYWARSRVLEYLNTVSQRLPAGVTPTLGPDATGVGWVYQYALTSDRHDLGELRAIQDWFVRYQLTKAHDVAEVASVGGFVKQYQVTADPHKLHAYGIDLETVMRAIRENNRDVGGRVVEMAEREYMVRGRGYLRGKEDIERIVLKSEGGTPVLLRDVARVELGPDERRGIAELNGEGEVVGGIAMARYGGNALEVIHSLEERIAEIASGLPEGVKISTVYDRSQLIHRAIDTLRSTLLEESLIVALVCALFLLHLRSALVAIVMLPVGVLMAFIAMHALGLNSNIMSLGGIAIAIGAMVDAAIVMIENAHKHIERDDGNRSRQGLISDACREVGPALFFSLLIITVSFLPVFALESQEGRLFHPLAYTKTFAMAAAALLSVTLVPVLMLLFVRGSILPERRNPVNRALIAVYRPVIRLVLRHKAATLALAVAVLALTAVPAGRIGSEFMPTLNEGTLLYMPTTLPGLSVTKAAELLQQQDRIIKSFPEVESVFGKAGRAQTATDPAPMEMFETVINLAPEQAWRPGMTVDKLVAELDQALKFPGVSNAWTMPIKARIDMLSTGIRTPIGIKVFGKDLGELERLAKEIEAVVKTVPGTTSAYAERLTGGYYLTIEPKRDMLGRYGLSIDALQGVIASALGGEMVTTTVEGRERFGVIVRYPRELRADPDAIARHVMVPTMSGAMVPLGQLATVRVELGPPGIRTENALLSAYIFVDIRDRDIGSYVAEAQRAVTERVQFTPGYYATWSGQFEYMERAAAKLKLVVPITLLLIFLLLYLNFGRLTESLIVMLSVPFALVGGVWLMWWLDYNFSVAAAVGFIALAGVAAETGVVMLIYLDHAWEALQAKCRTEARRPGALELYQAIMEGAVERVRPKMMTVVAIMAGLLPIMWSTGSGSEVMRRIAAPMVGGMISSTVLTLVVIPALYALLKQRKLVRESEATNRKQAGTQSAA
;
A
#
# COMPACT_ATOMS: atom_id res chain seq x y z
N MET A 1 -44.01 -5.85 -6.61
CA MET A 1 -43.26 -6.91 -5.91
C MET A 1 -42.90 -6.47 -4.48
N LEU A 2 -42.17 -5.36 -4.31
CA LEU A 2 -41.72 -4.84 -2.99
C LEU A 2 -42.87 -4.68 -1.97
N THR A 3 -44.02 -4.15 -2.38
CA THR A 3 -45.23 -4.03 -1.54
C THR A 3 -45.69 -5.38 -0.97
N ARG A 4 -45.59 -6.47 -1.76
CA ARG A 4 -45.96 -7.83 -1.31
C ARG A 4 -44.95 -8.39 -0.30
N LEU A 5 -43.68 -8.02 -0.43
CA LEU A 5 -42.63 -8.42 0.52
C LEU A 5 -42.86 -7.76 1.88
N ILE A 6 -43.17 -6.46 1.90
CA ILE A 6 -43.53 -5.71 3.12
C ILE A 6 -44.73 -6.37 3.80
N ASP A 7 -45.79 -6.68 3.04
CA ASP A 7 -46.98 -7.36 3.56
C ASP A 7 -46.65 -8.75 4.15
N TRP A 8 -45.79 -9.49 3.47
CA TRP A 8 -45.33 -10.81 3.94
C TRP A 8 -44.55 -10.68 5.25
N SER A 9 -43.64 -9.72 5.36
CA SER A 9 -42.88 -9.45 6.59
C SER A 9 -43.78 -9.03 7.75
N LEU A 10 -44.78 -8.19 7.50
CA LEU A 10 -45.75 -7.76 8.52
C LEU A 10 -46.69 -8.88 8.99
N ARG A 11 -46.96 -9.90 8.15
CA ARG A 11 -47.73 -11.09 8.53
C ARG A 11 -46.90 -12.11 9.31
N ASN A 12 -45.60 -12.23 9.00
CA ASN A 12 -44.72 -13.26 9.53
C ASN A 12 -43.69 -12.70 10.53
N VAL A 13 -44.14 -11.92 11.51
CA VAL A 13 -43.30 -11.22 12.50
C VAL A 13 -42.30 -12.15 13.20
N VAL A 14 -42.77 -13.30 13.69
CA VAL A 14 -41.90 -14.27 14.42
C VAL A 14 -40.81 -14.81 13.52
N LEU A 15 -41.13 -15.14 12.26
CA LEU A 15 -40.16 -15.67 11.31
C LEU A 15 -39.08 -14.64 10.95
N VAL A 16 -39.47 -13.38 10.73
CA VAL A 16 -38.51 -12.29 10.44
C VAL A 16 -37.57 -12.05 11.63
N LEU A 17 -38.08 -12.11 12.87
CA LEU A 17 -37.24 -11.99 14.06
C LEU A 17 -36.27 -13.17 14.23
N LEU A 18 -36.71 -14.41 13.96
CA LEU A 18 -35.85 -15.60 14.00
C LEU A 18 -34.75 -15.53 12.92
N LEU A 19 -35.10 -15.14 11.70
CA LEU A 19 -34.12 -14.93 10.62
C LEU A 19 -33.11 -13.83 10.99
N THR A 20 -33.58 -12.75 11.63
CA THR A 20 -32.71 -11.68 12.10
C THR A 20 -31.76 -12.18 13.20
N ALA A 21 -32.25 -12.97 14.17
CA ALA A 21 -31.42 -13.55 15.20
C ALA A 21 -30.36 -14.52 14.63
N GLY A 22 -30.73 -15.36 13.66
CA GLY A 22 -29.78 -16.21 12.93
C GLY A 22 -28.74 -15.41 12.17
N THR A 23 -29.15 -14.29 11.53
CA THR A 23 -28.25 -13.37 10.83
C THR A 23 -27.28 -12.68 11.81
N ILE A 24 -27.75 -12.27 12.99
CA ILE A 24 -26.88 -11.73 14.04
C ILE A 24 -25.85 -12.77 14.48
N GLY A 25 -26.27 -14.02 14.73
CA GLY A 25 -25.35 -15.10 15.10
C GLY A 25 -24.28 -15.38 14.04
N ALA A 26 -24.69 -15.50 12.77
CA ALA A 26 -23.78 -15.67 11.64
C ALA A 26 -22.84 -14.46 11.46
N GLY A 27 -23.35 -13.25 11.66
CA GLY A 27 -22.57 -12.02 11.58
C GLY A 27 -21.54 -11.88 12.69
N VAL A 28 -21.90 -12.22 13.93
CA VAL A 28 -20.95 -12.22 15.07
C VAL A 28 -19.86 -13.26 14.85
N TYR A 29 -20.22 -14.46 14.36
CA TYR A 29 -19.23 -15.47 13.97
C TYR A 29 -18.28 -14.94 12.89
N SER A 30 -18.83 -14.32 11.84
CA SER A 30 -18.05 -13.76 10.72
C SER A 30 -17.13 -12.63 11.21
N LEU A 31 -17.62 -11.74 12.07
CA LEU A 31 -16.84 -10.65 12.68
C LEU A 31 -15.62 -11.19 13.45
N LEU A 32 -15.80 -12.26 14.22
CA LEU A 32 -14.71 -12.85 15.02
C LEU A 32 -13.69 -13.65 14.19
N LYS A 33 -14.08 -14.12 12.99
CA LYS A 33 -13.25 -14.95 12.11
C LYS A 33 -12.69 -14.22 10.89
N THR A 34 -13.01 -12.94 10.71
CA THR A 34 -12.47 -12.14 9.60
C THR A 34 -11.03 -11.73 9.92
N PRO A 35 -10.06 -11.97 9.01
CA PRO A 35 -8.66 -11.53 9.19
C PRO A 35 -8.55 -10.02 9.39
N LEU A 36 -7.58 -9.57 10.18
CA LEU A 36 -7.35 -8.16 10.51
C LEU A 36 -6.03 -7.68 9.93
N ASP A 37 -6.04 -6.48 9.34
CA ASP A 37 -4.83 -5.79 8.87
C ASP A 37 -5.01 -4.27 8.94
N ALA A 38 -3.93 -3.50 8.83
CA ALA A 38 -3.99 -2.04 8.80
C ALA A 38 -4.51 -1.56 7.43
N LEU A 39 -3.95 -2.10 6.36
CA LEU A 39 -4.30 -1.78 4.98
C LEU A 39 -4.58 -3.07 4.18
N PRO A 40 -5.33 -3.00 3.08
CA PRO A 40 -5.34 -4.11 2.13
C PRO A 40 -3.95 -4.33 1.55
N ASP A 41 -3.66 -5.55 1.10
CA ASP A 41 -2.41 -5.82 0.39
C ASP A 41 -2.40 -5.03 -0.93
N LEU A 42 -1.49 -4.06 -1.03
CA LEU A 42 -1.33 -3.19 -2.20
C LEU A 42 -0.27 -3.72 -3.17
N SER A 43 0.42 -4.80 -2.83
CA SER A 43 1.56 -5.30 -3.58
C SER A 43 1.17 -5.82 -4.96
N ASP A 44 1.97 -5.50 -5.97
CA ASP A 44 1.88 -6.17 -7.27
C ASP A 44 2.34 -7.62 -7.13
N VAL A 45 1.77 -8.50 -7.95
CA VAL A 45 2.22 -9.90 -8.03
C VAL A 45 3.62 -9.91 -8.63
N GLN A 46 4.57 -10.36 -7.84
CA GLN A 46 5.98 -10.32 -8.18
C GLN A 46 6.64 -11.67 -7.94
N VAL A 47 7.52 -12.06 -8.86
CA VAL A 47 8.42 -13.19 -8.70
C VAL A 47 9.85 -12.71 -8.80
N ILE A 48 10.67 -13.06 -7.81
CA ILE A 48 12.06 -12.65 -7.71
C ILE A 48 12.94 -13.84 -8.11
N LEU A 49 13.94 -13.60 -8.95
CA LEU A 49 15.04 -14.51 -9.22
C LEU A 49 16.31 -13.91 -8.63
N TYR A 50 16.96 -14.67 -7.75
CA TYR A 50 18.24 -14.31 -7.15
C TYR A 50 19.31 -15.23 -7.70
N THR A 51 20.48 -14.69 -8.04
CA THR A 51 21.58 -15.49 -8.59
C THR A 51 22.89 -14.98 -8.04
N GLU A 52 23.60 -15.83 -7.31
CA GLU A 52 24.95 -15.53 -6.83
C GLU A 52 25.97 -15.87 -7.91
N TYR A 53 26.88 -14.94 -8.16
CA TYR A 53 28.02 -15.15 -9.05
C TYR A 53 29.26 -14.53 -8.42
N GLY A 54 29.70 -15.13 -7.31
CA GLY A 54 30.75 -14.60 -6.43
C GLY A 54 32.03 -14.21 -7.16
N GLY A 55 32.62 -13.09 -6.74
CA GLY A 55 33.88 -12.55 -7.28
C GLY A 55 33.76 -11.80 -8.62
N GLN A 56 32.59 -11.79 -9.26
CA GLN A 56 32.41 -11.16 -10.57
C GLN A 56 31.96 -9.69 -10.46
N GLY A 57 32.49 -8.88 -11.38
CA GLY A 57 32.11 -7.46 -11.50
C GLY A 57 30.70 -7.27 -12.05
N PRO A 58 29.98 -6.19 -11.67
CA PRO A 58 28.66 -5.82 -12.18
C PRO A 58 28.45 -5.98 -13.69
N GLN A 59 29.42 -5.57 -14.52
CA GLN A 59 29.32 -5.70 -15.97
C GLN A 59 29.26 -7.16 -16.43
N VAL A 60 30.08 -8.04 -15.84
CA VAL A 60 30.08 -9.48 -16.16
C VAL A 60 28.77 -10.12 -15.70
N VAL A 61 28.28 -9.73 -14.52
CA VAL A 61 27.00 -10.20 -13.99
C VAL A 61 25.84 -9.78 -14.90
N GLU A 62 25.82 -8.53 -15.38
CA GLU A 62 24.84 -8.07 -16.36
C GLU A 62 24.90 -8.89 -17.65
N ASP A 63 26.08 -8.97 -18.28
CA ASP A 63 26.22 -9.58 -19.61
C ASP A 63 25.96 -11.10 -19.60
N GLN A 64 26.38 -11.81 -18.55
CA GLN A 64 26.36 -13.29 -18.51
C GLN A 64 25.18 -13.87 -17.72
N VAL A 65 24.54 -13.08 -16.84
CA VAL A 65 23.49 -13.58 -15.93
C VAL A 65 22.22 -12.75 -16.04
N THR A 66 22.27 -11.47 -15.70
CA THR A 66 21.07 -10.62 -15.60
C THR A 66 20.41 -10.40 -16.96
N TYR A 67 21.18 -10.11 -18.02
CA TYR A 67 20.65 -9.87 -19.36
C TYR A 67 20.00 -11.13 -19.98
N PRO A 68 20.62 -12.32 -19.97
CA PRO A 68 19.96 -13.56 -20.40
C PRO A 68 18.69 -13.88 -19.61
N LEU A 69 18.68 -13.62 -18.30
CA LEU A 69 17.49 -13.84 -17.45
C LEU A 69 16.37 -12.85 -17.78
N THR A 70 16.66 -11.54 -17.79
CA THR A 70 15.66 -10.50 -18.03
C THR A 70 15.02 -10.62 -19.41
N THR A 71 15.82 -10.85 -20.45
CA THR A 71 15.32 -11.03 -21.83
C THR A 71 14.40 -12.24 -21.99
N ALA A 72 14.69 -13.33 -21.29
CA ALA A 72 13.81 -14.50 -21.29
C ALA A 72 12.54 -14.28 -20.46
N MET A 73 12.65 -13.57 -19.32
CA MET A 73 11.51 -13.26 -18.47
C MET A 73 10.51 -12.29 -19.13
N LEU A 74 10.96 -11.44 -20.05
CA LEU A 74 10.07 -10.58 -20.85
C LEU A 74 9.06 -11.37 -21.70
N ALA A 75 9.41 -12.59 -22.11
CA ALA A 75 8.52 -13.44 -22.88
C ALA A 75 7.50 -14.19 -21.99
N VAL A 76 7.62 -14.11 -20.66
CA VAL A 76 6.69 -14.76 -19.74
C VAL A 76 5.30 -14.12 -19.90
N PRO A 77 4.24 -14.93 -20.10
CA PRO A 77 2.89 -14.40 -20.29
C PRO A 77 2.43 -13.56 -19.09
N ARG A 78 1.75 -12.44 -19.37
CA ARG A 78 1.27 -11.46 -18.38
C ARG A 78 2.39 -10.76 -17.58
N SER A 79 3.65 -10.85 -18.02
CA SER A 79 4.70 -10.00 -17.48
C SER A 79 4.44 -8.54 -17.91
N LYS A 80 4.38 -7.65 -16.93
CA LYS A 80 4.13 -6.22 -17.10
C LYS A 80 5.44 -5.46 -17.20
N VAL A 81 6.36 -5.71 -16.27
CA VAL A 81 7.70 -5.12 -16.21
C VAL A 81 8.69 -6.15 -15.68
N VAL A 82 9.88 -6.20 -16.27
CA VAL A 82 11.00 -7.00 -15.75
C VAL A 82 12.15 -6.07 -15.38
N ARG A 83 12.55 -6.06 -14.10
CA ARG A 83 13.66 -5.25 -13.60
C ARG A 83 14.87 -6.12 -13.29
N GLY A 84 16.05 -5.71 -13.73
CA GLY A 84 17.33 -6.35 -13.42
C GLY A 84 18.22 -5.44 -12.58
N PHE A 85 18.88 -6.01 -11.60
CA PHE A 85 19.92 -5.37 -10.80
C PHE A 85 21.16 -6.25 -10.77
N SER A 86 22.24 -5.77 -11.37
CA SER A 86 23.54 -6.45 -11.39
C SER A 86 24.48 -5.73 -10.45
N PHE A 87 24.75 -6.37 -9.32
CA PHE A 87 25.72 -5.91 -8.33
C PHE A 87 26.96 -6.77 -8.38
N PHE A 88 28.00 -6.33 -7.66
CA PHE A 88 29.20 -7.14 -7.47
C PHE A 88 28.84 -8.47 -6.80
N GLY A 89 29.06 -9.57 -7.52
CA GLY A 89 28.80 -10.93 -7.05
C GLY A 89 27.35 -11.40 -7.05
N ALA A 90 26.38 -10.59 -7.50
CA ALA A 90 24.96 -10.98 -7.41
C ALA A 90 24.07 -10.31 -8.47
N SER A 91 23.10 -11.08 -8.98
CA SER A 91 22.03 -10.64 -9.88
C SER A 91 20.66 -10.78 -9.21
N PHE A 92 19.84 -9.73 -9.28
CA PHE A 92 18.44 -9.77 -8.89
C PHE A 92 17.57 -9.46 -10.11
N VAL A 93 16.62 -10.34 -10.42
CA VAL A 93 15.63 -10.12 -11.48
C VAL A 93 14.23 -10.16 -10.88
N TYR A 94 13.49 -9.06 -11.02
CA TYR A 94 12.14 -8.90 -10.52
C TYR A 94 11.16 -8.94 -11.68
N VAL A 95 10.31 -9.95 -11.73
CA VAL A 95 9.26 -10.12 -12.74
C VAL A 95 7.94 -9.69 -12.12
N ILE A 96 7.40 -8.56 -12.59
CA ILE A 96 6.14 -7.98 -12.12
C ILE A 96 5.05 -8.33 -13.12
N PHE A 97 3.93 -8.82 -12.62
CA PHE A 97 2.81 -9.30 -13.43
C PHE A 97 1.65 -8.30 -13.51
N GLU A 98 0.79 -8.49 -14.50
CA GLU A 98 -0.50 -7.81 -14.59
C GLU A 98 -1.42 -8.16 -13.40
N ASP A 99 -2.31 -7.24 -13.04
CA ASP A 99 -3.25 -7.41 -11.94
C ASP A 99 -4.18 -8.63 -12.13
N GLY A 100 -4.50 -9.31 -11.03
CA GLY A 100 -5.34 -10.52 -11.05
C GLY A 100 -4.61 -11.80 -11.45
N THR A 101 -3.30 -11.75 -11.65
CA THR A 101 -2.47 -12.95 -11.85
C THR A 101 -2.30 -13.71 -10.54
N ASP A 102 -2.51 -15.03 -10.55
CA ASP A 102 -2.22 -15.86 -9.37
C ASP A 102 -0.71 -15.99 -9.15
N ILE A 103 -0.26 -15.82 -7.91
CA ILE A 103 1.17 -15.82 -7.57
C ILE A 103 1.82 -17.19 -7.83
N TYR A 104 1.15 -18.29 -7.51
CA TYR A 104 1.69 -19.64 -7.68
C TYR A 104 1.73 -20.03 -9.17
N TRP A 105 0.76 -19.58 -9.95
CA TRP A 105 0.80 -19.67 -11.40
C TRP A 105 2.00 -18.89 -11.95
N ALA A 106 2.19 -17.64 -11.54
CA ALA A 106 3.30 -16.80 -11.98
C ALA A 106 4.65 -17.45 -11.64
N ARG A 107 4.82 -17.94 -10.40
CA ARG A 107 6.02 -18.68 -9.96
C ARG A 107 6.27 -19.93 -10.80
N SER A 108 5.23 -20.69 -11.10
CA SER A 108 5.32 -21.90 -11.93
C SER A 108 5.69 -21.57 -13.39
N ARG A 109 5.17 -20.46 -13.94
CA ARG A 109 5.54 -19.98 -15.29
C ARG A 109 7.00 -19.50 -15.32
N VAL A 110 7.42 -18.72 -14.33
CA VAL A 110 8.82 -18.27 -14.22
C VAL A 110 9.77 -19.46 -14.11
N LEU A 111 9.43 -20.48 -13.32
CA LEU A 111 10.25 -21.68 -13.17
C LEU A 111 10.43 -22.46 -14.48
N GLU A 112 9.40 -22.53 -15.33
CA GLU A 112 9.48 -23.16 -16.65
C GLU A 112 10.47 -22.44 -17.58
N TYR A 113 10.39 -21.11 -17.63
CA TYR A 113 11.32 -20.29 -18.42
C TYR A 113 12.73 -20.34 -17.84
N LEU A 114 12.85 -20.35 -16.50
CA LEU A 114 14.12 -20.46 -15.80
C LEU A 114 14.84 -21.75 -16.19
N ASN A 115 14.14 -22.89 -16.20
CA ASN A 115 14.72 -24.18 -16.58
C ASN A 115 15.30 -24.17 -18.01
N THR A 116 14.70 -23.41 -18.93
CA THR A 116 15.19 -23.26 -20.30
C THR A 116 16.44 -22.36 -20.37
N VAL A 117 16.48 -21.29 -19.57
CA VAL A 117 17.58 -20.31 -19.58
C VAL A 117 18.79 -20.78 -18.77
N SER A 118 18.59 -21.61 -17.74
CA SER A 118 19.66 -22.14 -16.89
C SER A 118 20.75 -22.88 -17.68
N GLN A 119 20.44 -23.44 -18.86
CA GLN A 119 21.41 -24.08 -19.74
C GLN A 119 22.34 -23.09 -20.46
N ARG A 120 21.97 -21.80 -20.52
CA ARG A 120 22.74 -20.72 -21.15
C ARG A 120 23.59 -19.93 -20.15
N LEU A 121 23.40 -20.17 -18.85
CA LEU A 121 24.16 -19.50 -17.80
C LEU A 121 25.55 -20.13 -17.63
N PRO A 122 26.53 -19.39 -17.10
CA PRO A 122 27.86 -19.92 -16.81
C PRO A 122 27.82 -21.16 -15.90
N ALA A 123 28.79 -22.06 -16.07
CA ALA A 123 28.90 -23.27 -15.27
C ALA A 123 29.01 -22.94 -13.76
N GLY A 124 28.25 -23.64 -12.92
CA GLY A 124 28.22 -23.42 -11.48
C GLY A 124 27.31 -22.27 -11.00
N VAL A 125 26.73 -21.48 -11.91
CA VAL A 125 25.77 -20.42 -11.57
C VAL A 125 24.36 -20.98 -11.61
N THR A 126 23.72 -21.04 -10.45
CA THR A 126 22.35 -21.56 -10.31
C THR A 126 21.41 -20.47 -9.85
N PRO A 127 20.51 -19.98 -10.72
CA PRO A 127 19.49 -19.02 -10.30
C PRO A 127 18.48 -19.69 -9.38
N THR A 128 18.12 -19.00 -8.30
CA THR A 128 17.15 -19.47 -7.30
C THR A 128 15.92 -18.57 -7.31
N LEU A 129 14.77 -19.18 -6.99
CA LEU A 129 13.52 -18.46 -6.83
C LEU A 129 13.52 -17.81 -5.44
N GLY A 130 13.15 -16.53 -5.38
CA GLY A 130 12.96 -15.81 -4.12
C GLY A 130 11.83 -16.37 -3.27
N PRO A 131 11.69 -15.88 -2.02
CA PRO A 131 10.63 -16.30 -1.11
C PRO A 131 9.25 -16.00 -1.69
N ASP A 132 8.22 -16.61 -1.11
CA ASP A 132 6.83 -16.36 -1.49
C ASP A 132 6.25 -15.13 -0.75
N ALA A 133 7.02 -14.06 -0.77
CA ALA A 133 6.78 -12.78 -0.10
C ALA A 133 7.42 -11.65 -0.90
N THR A 134 6.96 -10.42 -0.66
CA THR A 134 7.50 -9.19 -1.25
C THR A 134 8.17 -8.34 -0.16
N GLY A 135 8.77 -7.20 -0.54
CA GLY A 135 9.27 -6.23 0.44
C GLY A 135 8.20 -5.69 1.40
N VAL A 136 6.92 -5.77 1.05
CA VAL A 136 5.78 -5.40 1.93
C VAL A 136 5.52 -6.48 2.99
N GLY A 137 6.00 -7.71 2.78
CA GLY A 137 5.86 -8.83 3.73
C GLY A 137 6.67 -8.67 5.01
N TRP A 138 7.49 -7.64 5.16
CA TRP A 138 8.33 -7.41 6.34
C TRP A 138 7.48 -6.95 7.52
N VAL A 139 6.94 -7.90 8.29
CA VAL A 139 5.95 -7.64 9.35
C VAL A 139 6.57 -7.51 10.74
N TYR A 140 7.71 -8.16 10.97
CA TYR A 140 8.37 -8.21 12.28
C TYR A 140 9.89 -8.22 12.11
N GLN A 141 10.60 -7.35 12.83
CA GLN A 141 12.06 -7.33 12.88
C GLN A 141 12.54 -7.36 14.32
N TYR A 142 13.66 -8.04 14.56
CA TYR A 142 14.25 -8.17 15.87
C TYR A 142 15.79 -8.08 15.82
N ALA A 143 16.40 -7.75 16.95
CA ALA A 143 17.85 -7.75 17.16
C ALA A 143 18.23 -8.72 18.29
N LEU A 144 19.27 -9.53 18.07
CA LEU A 144 19.97 -10.32 19.07
C LEU A 144 21.04 -9.45 19.73
N THR A 145 20.95 -9.35 21.04
CA THR A 145 21.94 -8.66 21.88
C THR A 145 22.49 -9.62 22.93
N SER A 146 23.77 -9.51 23.26
CA SER A 146 24.38 -10.24 24.37
C SER A 146 25.53 -9.47 25.00
N ASP A 147 25.71 -9.67 26.31
CA ASP A 147 26.84 -9.21 27.11
C ASP A 147 28.01 -10.21 27.13
N ARG A 148 27.81 -11.44 26.65
CA ARG A 148 28.77 -12.56 26.76
C ARG A 148 29.24 -13.14 25.43
N HIS A 149 28.55 -12.86 24.33
CA HIS A 149 28.82 -13.46 23.02
C HIS A 149 29.23 -12.40 22.00
N ASP A 150 30.12 -12.78 21.08
CA ASP A 150 30.53 -11.91 19.99
C ASP A 150 29.54 -11.92 18.81
N LEU A 151 29.74 -11.00 17.85
CA LEU A 151 28.88 -10.88 16.66
C LEU A 151 28.92 -12.09 15.72
N GLY A 152 29.99 -12.90 15.77
CA GLY A 152 30.09 -14.13 14.99
C GLY A 152 29.31 -15.28 15.62
N GLU A 153 29.35 -15.38 16.94
CA GLU A 153 28.55 -16.31 17.73
C GLU A 153 27.06 -15.98 17.64
N LEU A 154 26.69 -14.70 17.81
CA LEU A 154 25.31 -14.25 17.63
C LEU A 154 24.80 -14.52 16.22
N ARG A 155 25.64 -14.34 15.18
CA ARG A 155 25.26 -14.64 13.80
C ARG A 155 25.06 -16.13 13.58
N ALA A 156 25.91 -16.99 14.16
CA ALA A 156 25.73 -18.43 14.11
C ALA A 156 24.42 -18.87 14.82
N ILE A 157 24.12 -18.30 16.00
CA ILE A 157 22.87 -18.55 16.72
C ILE A 157 21.65 -18.14 15.88
N GLN A 158 21.71 -16.98 15.24
CA GLN A 158 20.65 -16.51 14.34
C GLN A 158 20.46 -17.47 13.16
N ASP A 159 21.53 -17.83 12.44
CA ASP A 159 21.45 -18.61 11.20
C ASP A 159 21.07 -20.08 11.42
N TRP A 160 21.55 -20.70 12.52
CA TRP A 160 21.44 -22.14 12.77
C TRP A 160 20.45 -22.55 13.86
N PHE A 161 19.98 -21.60 14.66
CA PHE A 161 18.95 -21.84 15.67
C PHE A 161 17.71 -20.98 15.45
N VAL A 162 17.80 -19.66 15.68
CA VAL A 162 16.63 -18.76 15.73
C VAL A 162 15.87 -18.76 14.40
N ARG A 163 16.56 -18.57 13.27
CA ARG A 163 15.97 -18.55 11.92
C ARG A 163 15.10 -19.79 11.66
N TYR A 164 15.60 -20.98 11.95
CA TYR A 164 14.86 -22.23 11.70
C TYR A 164 13.67 -22.40 12.65
N GLN A 165 13.76 -21.90 13.87
CA GLN A 165 12.64 -21.98 14.80
C GLN A 165 11.52 -21.02 14.43
N LEU A 166 11.86 -19.80 14.00
CA LEU A 166 10.90 -18.78 13.61
C LEU A 166 10.29 -19.03 12.22
N THR A 167 11.05 -19.62 11.29
CA THR A 167 10.51 -20.03 9.97
C THR A 167 9.38 -21.07 10.09
N LYS A 168 9.30 -21.81 11.21
CA LYS A 168 8.22 -22.76 11.48
C LYS A 168 6.92 -22.10 11.95
N ALA A 169 6.94 -20.82 12.30
CA ALA A 169 5.74 -20.11 12.70
C ALA A 169 4.73 -20.06 11.53
N HIS A 170 3.45 -19.99 11.86
CA HIS A 170 2.37 -20.07 10.87
C HIS A 170 2.47 -18.89 9.89
N ASP A 171 2.24 -19.15 8.60
CA ASP A 171 2.26 -18.16 7.50
C ASP A 171 3.55 -17.32 7.33
N VAL A 172 4.65 -17.72 7.97
CA VAL A 172 5.99 -17.16 7.68
C VAL A 172 6.51 -17.75 6.37
N ALA A 173 6.96 -16.87 5.46
CA ALA A 173 7.59 -17.27 4.20
C ALA A 173 9.10 -17.48 4.36
N GLU A 174 9.77 -16.55 5.04
CA GLU A 174 11.21 -16.57 5.26
C GLU A 174 11.56 -15.73 6.51
N VAL A 175 12.64 -16.13 7.20
CA VAL A 175 13.30 -15.30 8.22
C VAL A 175 14.71 -15.00 7.74
N ALA A 176 14.96 -13.75 7.36
CA ALA A 176 16.22 -13.31 6.79
C ALA A 176 17.15 -12.76 7.86
N SER A 177 18.42 -13.15 7.83
CA SER A 177 19.43 -12.64 8.77
C SER A 177 20.03 -11.32 8.26
N VAL A 178 20.32 -10.39 9.18
CA VAL A 178 20.95 -9.10 8.86
C VAL A 178 22.04 -8.78 9.88
N GLY A 179 23.15 -8.18 9.44
CA GLY A 179 24.28 -7.83 10.33
C GLY A 179 25.11 -9.01 10.84
N GLY A 180 26.03 -8.73 11.77
CA GLY A 180 27.01 -9.70 12.31
C GLY A 180 28.06 -10.22 11.36
N PHE A 181 28.83 -11.20 11.83
CA PHE A 181 29.92 -11.83 11.10
C PHE A 181 29.62 -13.31 10.80
N VAL A 182 29.56 -13.68 9.53
CA VAL A 182 29.51 -15.10 9.17
C VAL A 182 30.89 -15.71 9.41
N LYS A 183 30.96 -16.76 10.23
CA LYS A 183 32.23 -17.43 10.53
C LYS A 183 32.76 -18.15 9.28
N GLN A 184 34.06 -18.03 9.03
CA GLN A 184 34.74 -18.62 7.89
C GLN A 184 36.16 -19.04 8.29
N TYR A 185 36.58 -20.23 7.87
CA TYR A 185 37.97 -20.66 8.03
C TYR A 185 38.82 -20.03 6.92
N GLN A 186 39.82 -19.27 7.33
CA GLN A 186 40.70 -18.53 6.43
C GLN A 186 42.10 -19.14 6.50
N VAL A 187 42.51 -19.77 5.40
CA VAL A 187 43.85 -20.31 5.22
C VAL A 187 44.69 -19.24 4.54
N THR A 188 45.50 -18.55 5.33
CA THR A 188 46.38 -17.48 4.85
C THR A 188 47.73 -18.09 4.48
N ALA A 189 47.95 -18.33 3.19
CA ALA A 189 49.12 -19.03 2.67
C ALA A 189 50.32 -18.08 2.45
N ASP A 190 51.48 -18.44 2.97
CA ASP A 190 52.71 -17.66 2.84
C ASP A 190 53.44 -18.02 1.53
N PRO A 191 53.52 -17.12 0.54
CA PRO A 191 54.12 -17.42 -0.76
C PRO A 191 55.61 -17.74 -0.67
N HIS A 192 56.35 -17.20 0.32
CA HIS A 192 57.76 -17.51 0.49
C HIS A 192 57.97 -18.94 0.98
N LYS A 193 57.13 -19.39 1.91
CA LYS A 193 57.17 -20.78 2.39
C LYS A 193 56.71 -21.75 1.33
N LEU A 194 55.61 -21.44 0.63
CA LEU A 194 55.14 -22.23 -0.51
C LEU A 194 56.28 -22.46 -1.52
N HIS A 195 57.00 -21.39 -1.88
CA HIS A 195 58.16 -21.49 -2.76
C HIS A 195 59.30 -22.33 -2.16
N ALA A 196 59.66 -22.11 -0.90
CA ALA A 196 60.74 -22.85 -0.23
C ALA A 196 60.48 -24.37 -0.15
N TYR A 197 59.22 -24.77 0.01
CA TYR A 197 58.81 -26.18 0.02
C TYR A 197 58.50 -26.75 -1.37
N GLY A 198 58.54 -25.91 -2.42
CA GLY A 198 58.19 -26.29 -3.79
C GLY A 198 56.72 -26.70 -3.95
N ILE A 199 55.82 -26.02 -3.23
CA ILE A 199 54.37 -26.28 -3.24
C ILE A 199 53.69 -25.05 -3.83
N ASP A 200 52.84 -25.23 -4.84
CA ASP A 200 52.01 -24.15 -5.39
C ASP A 200 50.69 -23.98 -4.62
N LEU A 201 50.01 -22.86 -4.85
CA LEU A 201 48.76 -22.54 -4.18
C LEU A 201 47.62 -23.50 -4.59
N GLU A 202 47.64 -23.97 -5.83
CA GLU A 202 46.65 -24.93 -6.34
C GLU A 202 46.74 -26.27 -5.61
N THR A 203 47.94 -26.75 -5.31
CA THR A 203 48.16 -27.97 -4.52
C THR A 203 47.59 -27.82 -3.11
N VAL A 204 47.72 -26.65 -2.49
CA VAL A 204 47.07 -26.36 -1.20
C VAL A 204 45.56 -26.46 -1.29
N MET A 205 44.95 -25.80 -2.28
CA MET A 205 43.50 -25.83 -2.49
C MET A 205 42.99 -27.24 -2.77
N ARG A 206 43.68 -27.98 -3.64
CA ARG A 206 43.35 -29.39 -3.96
C ARG A 206 43.44 -30.25 -2.72
N ALA A 207 44.52 -30.15 -1.94
CA ALA A 207 44.69 -30.92 -0.72
C ALA A 207 43.56 -30.65 0.29
N ILE A 208 43.16 -29.39 0.48
CA ILE A 208 42.02 -29.03 1.34
C ILE A 208 40.72 -29.66 0.83
N ARG A 209 40.46 -29.57 -0.48
CA ARG A 209 39.24 -30.10 -1.10
C ARG A 209 39.15 -31.63 -0.99
N GLU A 210 40.26 -32.34 -1.14
CA GLU A 210 40.32 -33.81 -1.11
C GLU A 210 40.23 -34.39 0.31
N ASN A 211 40.57 -33.60 1.35
CA ASN A 211 40.58 -34.02 2.75
C ASN A 211 39.31 -33.63 3.54
N ASN A 212 38.19 -33.35 2.87
CA ASN A 212 36.93 -32.97 3.53
C ASN A 212 35.73 -33.79 3.02
N ARG A 213 35.76 -35.12 3.22
CA ARG A 213 34.64 -36.00 2.87
C ARG A 213 34.56 -37.25 3.73
N ASP A 214 33.35 -37.67 4.04
CA ASP A 214 33.05 -39.02 4.57
C ASP A 214 32.69 -39.97 3.40
N VAL A 215 32.96 -41.27 3.56
CA VAL A 215 32.65 -42.30 2.55
C VAL A 215 31.90 -43.49 3.17
N GLY A 216 30.94 -44.05 2.44
CA GLY A 216 30.21 -45.27 2.84
C GLY A 216 30.80 -46.51 2.18
N GLY A 217 31.08 -47.56 2.96
CA GLY A 217 31.70 -48.81 2.52
C GLY A 217 30.74 -49.99 2.40
N ARG A 218 29.44 -49.74 2.22
CA ARG A 218 28.36 -50.75 2.30
C ARG A 218 28.29 -51.41 3.68
N VAL A 219 27.97 -52.71 3.73
CA VAL A 219 27.80 -53.50 4.95
C VAL A 219 28.70 -54.72 4.93
N VAL A 220 29.14 -55.16 6.12
CA VAL A 220 29.79 -56.46 6.33
C VAL A 220 28.91 -57.25 7.29
N GLU A 221 28.52 -58.45 6.88
CA GLU A 221 27.76 -59.35 7.75
C GLU A 221 28.71 -60.11 8.67
N MET A 222 28.47 -60.02 9.99
CA MET A 222 29.21 -60.76 11.00
C MET A 222 28.25 -61.22 12.09
N ALA A 223 28.28 -62.52 12.43
CA ALA A 223 27.41 -63.10 13.45
C ALA A 223 25.92 -62.77 13.24
N GLU A 224 25.41 -62.98 12.01
CA GLU A 224 24.02 -62.72 11.61
C GLU A 224 23.56 -61.26 11.83
N ARG A 225 24.52 -60.32 11.84
CA ARG A 225 24.28 -58.88 11.95
C ARG A 225 25.00 -58.12 10.86
N GLU A 226 24.35 -57.12 10.28
CA GLU A 226 24.97 -56.20 9.33
C GLU A 226 25.69 -55.06 10.06
N TYR A 227 26.98 -54.89 9.77
CA TYR A 227 27.80 -53.77 10.23
C TYR A 227 27.99 -52.79 9.08
N MET A 228 27.46 -51.57 9.23
CA MET A 228 27.64 -50.50 8.25
C MET A 228 29.07 -49.97 8.30
N VAL A 229 29.79 -50.09 7.19
CA VAL A 229 31.16 -49.59 7.06
C VAL A 229 31.11 -48.10 6.71
N ARG A 230 31.79 -47.26 7.50
CA ARG A 230 31.92 -45.82 7.26
C ARG A 230 33.37 -45.37 7.41
N GLY A 231 33.86 -44.59 6.46
CA GLY A 231 35.11 -43.83 6.55
C GLY A 231 34.79 -42.38 6.94
N ARG A 232 35.48 -41.88 7.98
CA ARG A 232 35.34 -40.50 8.45
C ARG A 232 36.50 -39.65 7.94
N GLY A 233 36.21 -38.53 7.31
CA GLY A 233 37.18 -37.60 6.75
C GLY A 233 36.70 -36.15 6.68
N TYR A 234 35.60 -35.77 7.35
CA TYR A 234 35.27 -34.36 7.53
C TYR A 234 36.24 -33.61 8.44
N LEU A 235 36.56 -32.37 8.07
CA LEU A 235 37.36 -31.44 8.87
C LEU A 235 36.53 -30.88 10.03
N ARG A 236 37.04 -31.01 11.26
CA ARG A 236 36.38 -30.52 12.48
C ARG A 236 37.26 -29.49 13.17
N GLY A 237 36.99 -28.22 12.89
CA GLY A 237 37.76 -27.14 13.50
C GLY A 237 39.07 -26.85 12.78
N LYS A 238 39.82 -25.93 13.40
CA LYS A 238 41.05 -25.37 12.86
C LYS A 238 42.19 -26.40 12.84
N GLU A 239 42.31 -27.23 13.88
CA GLU A 239 43.42 -28.16 14.06
C GLU A 239 43.47 -29.24 12.98
N ASP A 240 42.32 -29.67 12.49
CA ASP A 240 42.23 -30.65 11.40
C ASP A 240 42.74 -30.05 10.09
N ILE A 241 42.38 -28.80 9.80
CA ILE A 241 42.84 -28.07 8.61
C ILE A 241 44.36 -27.90 8.65
N GLU A 242 44.92 -27.53 9.81
CA GLU A 242 46.37 -27.35 10.00
C GLU A 242 47.20 -28.61 9.75
N ARG A 243 46.61 -29.80 9.95
CA ARG A 243 47.25 -31.12 9.81
C ARG A 243 47.12 -31.73 8.43
N ILE A 244 46.50 -31.03 7.47
CA ILE A 244 46.40 -31.50 6.10
C ILE A 244 47.81 -31.66 5.52
N VAL A 245 48.11 -32.84 4.99
CA VAL A 245 49.39 -33.15 4.36
C VAL A 245 49.39 -32.61 2.94
N LEU A 246 50.40 -31.81 2.60
CA LEU A 246 50.58 -31.24 1.27
C LEU A 246 51.58 -32.04 0.43
N LYS A 247 52.64 -32.51 1.07
CA LYS A 247 53.73 -33.26 0.45
C LYS A 247 54.36 -34.19 1.49
N SER A 248 54.99 -35.29 1.06
CA SER A 248 55.76 -36.18 1.93
C SER A 248 57.03 -36.62 1.22
N GLU A 249 58.19 -36.47 1.88
CA GLU A 249 59.49 -36.93 1.40
C GLU A 249 60.14 -37.82 2.47
N GLY A 250 60.52 -39.05 2.11
CA GLY A 250 61.18 -39.98 3.04
C GLY A 250 60.35 -40.32 4.29
N GLY A 251 59.03 -40.13 4.27
CA GLY A 251 58.12 -40.33 5.41
C GLY A 251 57.95 -39.11 6.31
N THR A 252 58.60 -37.98 6.01
CA THR A 252 58.39 -36.71 6.72
C THR A 252 57.37 -35.86 5.96
N PRO A 253 56.17 -35.60 6.53
CA PRO A 253 55.15 -34.81 5.88
C PRO A 253 55.42 -33.31 6.02
N VAL A 254 55.08 -32.56 4.99
CA VAL A 254 54.89 -31.10 5.04
C VAL A 254 53.39 -30.85 5.22
N LEU A 255 53.04 -30.18 6.31
CA LEU A 255 51.67 -29.92 6.70
C LEU A 255 51.23 -28.52 6.28
N LEU A 256 49.92 -28.29 6.23
CA LEU A 256 49.38 -26.98 5.89
C LEU A 256 49.85 -25.88 6.84
N ARG A 257 49.95 -26.17 8.15
CA ARG A 257 50.51 -25.23 9.15
C ARG A 257 51.94 -24.79 8.88
N ASP A 258 52.71 -25.57 8.12
CA ASP A 258 54.11 -25.25 7.82
C ASP A 258 54.20 -24.14 6.76
N VAL A 259 53.19 -24.02 5.89
CA VAL A 259 53.15 -23.04 4.77
C VAL A 259 52.04 -22.00 4.89
N ALA A 260 51.07 -22.18 5.78
CA ALA A 260 49.90 -21.30 5.92
C ALA A 260 49.46 -21.15 7.37
N ARG A 261 48.86 -20.00 7.69
CA ARG A 261 48.17 -19.74 8.97
C ARG A 261 46.68 -20.00 8.80
N VAL A 262 46.10 -20.86 9.64
CA VAL A 262 44.66 -21.14 9.64
C VAL A 262 44.00 -20.35 10.76
N GLU A 263 42.98 -19.57 10.43
CA GLU A 263 42.25 -18.74 11.40
C GLU A 263 40.75 -18.82 11.18
N LEU A 264 39.98 -18.68 12.25
CA LEU A 264 38.55 -18.43 12.14
C LEU A 264 38.35 -16.91 12.05
N GLY A 265 37.85 -16.44 10.93
CA GLY A 265 37.62 -15.02 10.65
C GLY A 265 36.22 -14.76 10.10
N PRO A 266 35.86 -13.50 9.90
CA PRO A 266 34.61 -13.12 9.28
C PRO A 266 34.67 -13.28 7.75
N ASP A 267 33.57 -13.72 7.16
CA ASP A 267 33.32 -13.64 5.71
C ASP A 267 33.10 -12.18 5.27
N GLU A 268 33.07 -11.95 3.95
CA GLU A 268 32.74 -10.64 3.41
C GLU A 268 31.35 -10.16 3.83
N ARG A 269 31.27 -8.90 4.28
CA ARG A 269 30.01 -8.31 4.73
C ARG A 269 29.33 -7.59 3.58
N ARG A 270 28.08 -8.00 3.32
CA ARG A 270 27.16 -7.30 2.41
C ARG A 270 26.01 -6.59 3.13
N GLY A 271 25.99 -6.67 4.46
CA GLY A 271 25.02 -6.00 5.32
C GLY A 271 25.56 -5.71 6.72
N ILE A 272 25.10 -4.61 7.30
CA ILE A 272 25.44 -4.11 8.64
C ILE A 272 24.12 -3.82 9.36
N ALA A 273 24.04 -4.15 10.65
CA ALA A 273 22.92 -3.77 11.50
C ALA A 273 23.45 -3.08 12.76
N GLU A 274 22.76 -2.04 13.19
CA GLU A 274 23.10 -1.19 14.34
C GLU A 274 21.85 -0.96 15.18
N LEU A 275 22.03 -0.83 16.49
CA LEU A 275 20.93 -0.55 17.42
C LEU A 275 21.24 0.68 18.28
N ASN A 276 20.38 1.71 18.18
CA ASN A 276 20.34 2.91 19.01
C ASN A 276 21.60 3.80 19.01
N GLY A 277 22.54 3.61 18.10
CA GLY A 277 23.83 4.30 18.09
C GLY A 277 24.82 3.79 19.16
N GLU A 278 24.53 2.65 19.79
CA GLU A 278 25.32 2.04 20.87
C GLU A 278 26.29 0.96 20.35
N GLY A 279 26.01 0.36 19.20
CA GLY A 279 26.83 -0.73 18.66
C GLY A 279 26.17 -1.55 17.55
N GLU A 280 27.02 -2.28 16.83
CA GLU A 280 26.56 -3.25 15.82
C GLU A 280 25.89 -4.46 16.47
N VAL A 281 24.85 -4.99 15.82
CA VAL A 281 24.07 -6.14 16.30
C VAL A 281 23.83 -7.16 15.18
N VAL A 282 23.26 -8.31 15.55
CA VAL A 282 22.71 -9.28 14.61
C VAL A 282 21.20 -9.16 14.65
N GLY A 283 20.55 -9.04 13.51
CA GLY A 283 19.10 -8.98 13.42
C GLY A 283 18.49 -10.10 12.59
N GLY A 284 17.17 -10.21 12.70
CA GLY A 284 16.35 -11.04 11.83
C GLY A 284 15.11 -10.30 11.37
N ILE A 285 14.71 -10.57 10.13
CA ILE A 285 13.56 -9.97 9.46
C ILE A 285 12.61 -11.10 9.10
N ALA A 286 11.46 -11.15 9.76
CA ALA A 286 10.44 -12.16 9.49
C ALA A 286 9.45 -11.63 8.45
N MET A 287 9.25 -12.42 7.39
CA MET A 287 8.39 -12.07 6.28
C MET A 287 7.11 -12.90 6.29
N ALA A 288 5.96 -12.23 6.31
CA ALA A 288 4.68 -12.85 6.06
C ALA A 288 4.59 -13.31 4.60
N ARG A 289 3.97 -14.47 4.39
CA ARG A 289 3.64 -14.99 3.07
C ARG A 289 2.67 -14.05 2.34
N TYR A 290 2.75 -14.02 1.01
CA TYR A 290 1.80 -13.29 0.19
C TYR A 290 0.36 -13.68 0.52
N GLY A 291 -0.49 -12.69 0.80
CA GLY A 291 -1.88 -12.88 1.25
C GLY A 291 -2.06 -13.42 2.68
N GLY A 292 -0.98 -13.64 3.42
CA GLY A 292 -1.02 -14.07 4.82
C GLY A 292 -1.48 -12.94 5.76
N ASN A 293 -2.07 -13.30 6.91
CA ASN A 293 -2.52 -12.34 7.90
C ASN A 293 -1.33 -11.86 8.76
N ALA A 294 -0.94 -10.60 8.59
CA ALA A 294 0.21 -10.03 9.30
C ALA A 294 0.08 -10.13 10.84
N LEU A 295 -1.11 -9.89 11.39
CA LEU A 295 -1.32 -9.93 12.85
C LEU A 295 -1.17 -11.35 13.40
N GLU A 296 -1.71 -12.34 12.70
CA GLU A 296 -1.62 -13.75 13.09
C GLU A 296 -0.17 -14.28 12.97
N VAL A 297 0.54 -13.87 11.92
CA VAL A 297 1.98 -14.18 11.75
C VAL A 297 2.79 -13.60 12.92
N ILE A 298 2.55 -12.35 13.31
CA ILE A 298 3.27 -11.71 14.41
C ILE A 298 2.98 -12.43 15.74
N HIS A 299 1.71 -12.72 16.05
CA HIS A 299 1.39 -13.48 17.27
C HIS A 299 2.06 -14.86 17.28
N SER A 300 2.05 -15.57 16.14
CA SER A 300 2.72 -16.87 16.02
C SER A 300 4.24 -16.76 16.20
N LEU A 301 4.86 -15.67 15.72
CA LEU A 301 6.28 -15.38 15.95
C LEU A 301 6.57 -15.08 17.42
N GLU A 302 5.77 -14.25 18.08
CA GLU A 302 5.94 -13.91 19.50
C GLU A 302 5.79 -15.13 20.41
N GLU A 303 4.77 -15.95 20.17
CA GLU A 303 4.59 -17.25 20.85
C GLU A 303 5.83 -18.13 20.64
N ARG A 304 6.33 -18.21 19.40
CA ARG A 304 7.51 -19.02 19.08
C ARG A 304 8.77 -18.48 19.72
N ILE A 305 8.95 -17.16 19.80
CA ILE A 305 10.07 -16.51 20.48
C ILE A 305 10.02 -16.85 21.98
N ALA A 306 8.84 -16.78 22.60
CA ALA A 306 8.66 -17.13 24.00
C ALA A 306 9.00 -18.61 24.28
N GLU A 307 8.60 -19.53 23.38
CA GLU A 307 8.94 -20.95 23.49
C GLU A 307 10.46 -21.21 23.41
N ILE A 308 11.15 -20.57 22.47
CA ILE A 308 12.59 -20.83 22.25
C ILE A 308 13.49 -20.04 23.19
N ALA A 309 12.96 -19.07 23.93
CA ALA A 309 13.75 -18.23 24.84
C ALA A 309 14.55 -19.06 25.86
N SER A 310 13.97 -20.17 26.34
CA SER A 310 14.65 -21.11 27.27
C SER A 310 15.80 -21.91 26.62
N GLY A 311 15.82 -22.02 25.30
CA GLY A 311 16.86 -22.69 24.53
C GLY A 311 17.98 -21.76 24.05
N LEU A 312 17.89 -20.45 24.32
CA LEU A 312 18.94 -19.50 24.00
C LEU A 312 20.10 -19.61 25.00
N PRO A 313 21.36 -19.43 24.56
CA PRO A 313 22.51 -19.37 25.47
C PRO A 313 22.38 -18.25 26.52
N GLU A 314 23.01 -18.43 27.68
CA GLU A 314 22.98 -17.42 28.75
C GLU A 314 23.44 -16.05 28.26
N GLY A 315 22.66 -15.01 28.54
CA GLY A 315 22.97 -13.64 28.15
C GLY A 315 22.53 -13.25 26.74
N VAL A 316 21.97 -14.17 25.93
CA VAL A 316 21.39 -13.83 24.62
C VAL A 316 19.93 -13.43 24.78
N LYS A 317 19.56 -12.26 24.24
CA LYS A 317 18.18 -11.75 24.24
C LYS A 317 17.74 -11.38 22.83
N ILE A 318 16.48 -11.67 22.52
CA ILE A 318 15.80 -11.22 21.31
C ILE A 318 14.99 -9.97 21.67
N SER A 319 15.31 -8.84 21.03
CA SER A 319 14.63 -7.56 21.24
C SER A 319 13.88 -7.17 19.97
N THR A 320 12.60 -6.83 20.10
CA THR A 320 11.79 -6.36 18.96
C THR A 320 12.24 -4.96 18.54
N VAL A 321 12.50 -4.77 17.24
CA VAL A 321 12.92 -3.47 16.68
C VAL A 321 11.95 -2.95 15.61
N TYR A 322 11.01 -3.76 15.15
CA TYR A 322 9.87 -3.32 14.36
C TYR A 322 8.72 -4.31 14.52
N ASP A 323 7.53 -3.80 14.82
CA ASP A 323 6.32 -4.59 14.99
C ASP A 323 5.12 -3.89 14.34
N ARG A 324 4.59 -4.50 13.27
CA ARG A 324 3.42 -3.97 12.55
C ARG A 324 2.13 -4.10 13.35
N SER A 325 2.03 -5.01 14.33
CA SER A 325 0.82 -5.24 15.13
C SER A 325 0.35 -3.96 15.83
N GLN A 326 1.29 -3.12 16.27
CA GLN A 326 1.01 -1.85 16.93
C GLN A 326 0.27 -0.86 16.03
N LEU A 327 0.60 -0.83 14.73
CA LEU A 327 -0.14 -0.03 13.75
C LEU A 327 -1.54 -0.62 13.52
N ILE A 328 -1.66 -1.93 13.40
CA ILE A 328 -2.93 -2.64 13.19
C ILE A 328 -3.90 -2.35 14.35
N HIS A 329 -3.44 -2.49 15.60
CA HIS A 329 -4.25 -2.20 16.79
C HIS A 329 -4.67 -0.73 16.86
N ARG A 330 -3.75 0.23 16.67
CA ARG A 330 -4.09 1.67 16.66
C ARG A 330 -5.09 2.05 15.57
N ALA A 331 -4.92 1.49 14.37
CA ALA A 331 -5.85 1.71 13.26
C ALA A 331 -7.25 1.17 13.59
N ILE A 332 -7.34 -0.06 14.11
CA ILE A 332 -8.60 -0.68 14.52
C ILE A 332 -9.26 0.09 15.66
N ASP A 333 -8.50 0.52 16.67
CA ASP A 333 -9.04 1.27 17.81
C ASP A 333 -9.56 2.64 17.38
N THR A 334 -8.87 3.31 16.46
CA THR A 334 -9.33 4.56 15.83
C THR A 334 -10.65 4.34 15.08
N LEU A 335 -10.79 3.23 14.36
CA LEU A 335 -12.02 2.90 13.63
C LEU A 335 -13.15 2.47 14.56
N ARG A 336 -12.85 1.69 15.60
CA ARG A 336 -13.84 1.24 16.58
C ARG A 336 -14.41 2.42 17.36
N SER A 337 -13.55 3.35 17.80
CA SER A 337 -13.98 4.57 18.49
C SER A 337 -14.81 5.45 17.58
N THR A 338 -14.34 5.74 16.36
CA THR A 338 -15.09 6.53 15.38
C THR A 338 -16.43 5.87 15.05
N LEU A 339 -16.50 4.58 14.69
CA LEU A 339 -17.77 3.88 14.43
C LEU A 339 -18.76 3.93 15.61
N LEU A 340 -18.27 3.87 16.85
CA LEU A 340 -19.09 4.04 18.05
C LEU A 340 -19.60 5.47 18.19
N GLU A 341 -18.74 6.47 18.00
CA GLU A 341 -19.10 7.89 18.01
C GLU A 341 -20.14 8.19 16.93
N GLU A 342 -19.94 7.73 15.70
CA GLU A 342 -20.88 7.87 14.59
C GLU A 342 -22.24 7.25 14.94
N SER A 343 -22.25 6.00 15.42
CA SER A 343 -23.48 5.30 15.79
C SER A 343 -24.23 6.03 16.91
N LEU A 344 -23.50 6.56 17.90
CA LEU A 344 -24.08 7.30 19.03
C LEU A 344 -24.62 8.67 18.59
N ILE A 345 -23.88 9.39 17.74
CA ILE A 345 -24.29 10.70 17.22
C ILE A 345 -25.52 10.54 16.32
N VAL A 346 -25.53 9.55 15.43
CA VAL A 346 -26.69 9.26 14.57
C VAL A 346 -27.89 8.86 15.43
N ALA A 347 -27.70 8.03 16.46
CA ALA A 347 -28.75 7.69 17.42
C ALA A 347 -29.30 8.93 18.15
N LEU A 348 -28.43 9.85 18.57
CA LEU A 348 -28.80 11.10 19.23
C LEU A 348 -29.60 12.02 18.29
N VAL A 349 -29.16 12.17 17.03
CA VAL A 349 -29.89 12.95 16.02
C VAL A 349 -31.28 12.35 15.79
N CYS A 350 -31.38 11.03 15.65
CA CYS A 350 -32.68 10.34 15.49
C CYS A 350 -33.59 10.59 16.70
N ALA A 351 -33.07 10.46 17.93
CA ALA A 351 -33.82 10.67 19.15
C ALA A 351 -34.32 12.13 19.28
N LEU A 352 -33.47 13.11 18.93
CA LEU A 352 -33.78 14.54 19.01
C LEU A 352 -34.90 14.94 18.04
N PHE A 353 -34.84 14.47 16.79
CA PHE A 353 -35.83 14.82 15.78
C PHE A 353 -37.15 14.06 15.93
N LEU A 354 -37.12 12.81 16.43
CA LEU A 354 -38.32 12.00 16.62
C LEU A 354 -39.00 12.26 17.98
N LEU A 355 -38.29 12.77 19.00
CA LEU A 355 -38.76 12.95 20.39
C LEU A 355 -39.56 11.76 20.96
N HIS A 356 -39.28 10.56 20.44
CA HIS A 356 -39.92 9.31 20.82
C HIS A 356 -38.85 8.20 20.80
N LEU A 357 -38.27 7.93 21.97
CA LEU A 357 -37.11 7.04 22.13
C LEU A 357 -37.35 5.66 21.50
N ARG A 358 -38.56 5.11 21.62
CA ARG A 358 -38.90 3.82 21.03
C ARG A 358 -38.91 3.83 19.50
N SER A 359 -39.25 4.96 18.88
CA SER A 359 -39.14 5.11 17.43
C SER A 359 -37.69 5.23 16.99
N ALA A 360 -36.86 5.95 17.75
CA ALA A 360 -35.43 6.00 17.50
C ALA A 360 -34.76 4.61 17.61
N LEU A 361 -35.20 3.75 18.54
CA LEU A 361 -34.70 2.37 18.67
C LEU A 361 -34.85 1.54 17.39
N VAL A 362 -35.86 1.79 16.56
CA VAL A 362 -36.01 1.10 15.26
C VAL A 362 -34.82 1.38 14.35
N ALA A 363 -34.45 2.67 14.24
CA ALA A 363 -33.32 3.12 13.43
C ALA A 363 -31.98 2.65 14.04
N ILE A 364 -31.86 2.67 15.36
CA ILE A 364 -30.65 2.23 16.09
C ILE A 364 -30.40 0.73 15.92
N VAL A 365 -31.44 -0.12 16.04
CA VAL A 365 -31.29 -1.58 15.90
C VAL A 365 -30.93 -2.00 14.47
N MET A 366 -31.38 -1.24 13.47
CA MET A 366 -31.05 -1.51 12.07
C MET A 366 -29.53 -1.42 11.80
N LEU A 367 -28.83 -0.50 12.46
CA LEU A 367 -27.40 -0.25 12.23
C LEU A 367 -26.53 -1.49 12.53
N PRO A 368 -26.51 -2.07 13.74
CA PRO A 368 -25.73 -3.27 14.01
C PRO A 368 -26.08 -4.44 13.10
N VAL A 369 -27.36 -4.64 12.78
CA VAL A 369 -27.78 -5.75 11.91
C VAL A 369 -27.26 -5.56 10.49
N GLY A 370 -27.32 -4.34 9.94
CA GLY A 370 -26.77 -4.02 8.62
C GLY A 370 -25.26 -4.19 8.54
N VAL A 371 -24.54 -3.76 9.58
CA VAL A 371 -23.08 -3.95 9.69
C VAL A 371 -22.72 -5.44 9.76
N LEU A 372 -23.42 -6.21 10.59
CA LEU A 372 -23.20 -7.66 10.71
C LEU A 372 -23.47 -8.40 9.40
N MET A 373 -24.49 -7.99 8.63
CA MET A 373 -24.72 -8.53 7.30
C MET A 373 -23.59 -8.20 6.32
N ALA A 374 -22.99 -7.02 6.42
CA ALA A 374 -21.81 -6.69 5.61
C ALA A 374 -20.61 -7.58 5.97
N PHE A 375 -20.38 -7.87 7.26
CA PHE A 375 -19.34 -8.82 7.70
C PHE A 375 -19.56 -10.25 7.20
N ILE A 376 -20.81 -10.72 7.12
CA ILE A 376 -21.11 -12.03 6.51
C ILE A 376 -20.66 -12.05 5.05
N ALA A 377 -20.96 -11.00 4.29
CA ALA A 377 -20.55 -10.90 2.89
C ALA A 377 -19.02 -10.77 2.74
N MET A 378 -18.37 -10.00 3.62
CA MET A 378 -16.90 -9.89 3.65
C MET A 378 -16.24 -11.25 3.88
N HIS A 379 -16.69 -11.98 4.90
CA HIS A 379 -16.14 -13.29 5.23
C HIS A 379 -16.36 -14.30 4.11
N ALA A 380 -17.55 -14.30 3.48
CA ALA A 380 -17.85 -15.18 2.35
C ALA A 380 -16.99 -14.90 1.10
N LEU A 381 -16.51 -13.67 0.93
CA LEU A 381 -15.65 -13.25 -0.18
C LEU A 381 -14.16 -13.22 0.16
N GLY A 382 -13.77 -13.58 1.39
CA GLY A 382 -12.38 -13.54 1.83
C GLY A 382 -11.79 -12.13 1.96
N LEU A 383 -12.62 -11.11 2.16
CA LEU A 383 -12.15 -9.74 2.39
C LEU A 383 -11.65 -9.57 3.82
N ASN A 384 -10.44 -9.04 3.98
CA ASN A 384 -9.90 -8.69 5.30
C ASN A 384 -10.58 -7.44 5.89
N SER A 385 -10.52 -7.32 7.21
CA SER A 385 -10.98 -6.17 7.97
C SER A 385 -9.80 -5.20 8.19
N ASN A 386 -9.82 -4.08 7.49
CA ASN A 386 -8.79 -3.05 7.49
C ASN A 386 -9.40 -1.64 7.49
N ILE A 387 -8.55 -0.60 7.44
CA ILE A 387 -9.02 0.80 7.45
C ILE A 387 -10.00 1.10 6.32
N MET A 388 -9.74 0.59 5.12
CA MET A 388 -10.56 0.87 3.94
C MET A 388 -11.89 0.13 3.99
N SER A 389 -11.88 -1.15 4.38
CA SER A 389 -13.11 -1.94 4.49
C SER A 389 -14.02 -1.42 5.62
N LEU A 390 -13.47 -1.11 6.80
CA LEU A 390 -14.24 -0.53 7.91
C LEU A 390 -14.69 0.90 7.58
N GLY A 391 -13.85 1.67 6.90
CA GLY A 391 -14.19 3.01 6.43
C GLY A 391 -15.40 3.03 5.49
N GLY A 392 -15.54 2.02 4.62
CA GLY A 392 -16.74 1.86 3.79
C GLY A 392 -18.02 1.62 4.59
N ILE A 393 -17.93 0.91 5.72
CA ILE A 393 -19.04 0.73 6.66
C ILE A 393 -19.36 2.05 7.37
N ALA A 394 -18.33 2.77 7.82
CA ALA A 394 -18.47 4.04 8.52
C ALA A 394 -19.20 5.08 7.64
N ILE A 395 -18.74 5.24 6.39
CA ILE A 395 -19.39 6.10 5.38
C ILE A 395 -20.84 5.67 5.11
N ALA A 396 -21.14 4.37 5.23
CA ALA A 396 -22.47 3.85 5.01
C ALA A 396 -23.46 4.17 6.15
N ILE A 397 -23.02 4.27 7.41
CA ILE A 397 -23.91 4.41 8.59
C ILE A 397 -24.89 5.57 8.43
N GLY A 398 -24.40 6.76 8.07
CA GLY A 398 -25.27 7.95 7.90
C GLY A 398 -26.39 7.73 6.88
N ALA A 399 -26.09 7.06 5.76
CA ALA A 399 -27.06 6.75 4.71
C ALA A 399 -27.96 5.54 5.04
N MET A 400 -27.48 4.58 5.83
CA MET A 400 -28.27 3.40 6.22
C MET A 400 -29.48 3.78 7.06
N VAL A 401 -29.30 4.72 7.99
CA VAL A 401 -30.37 5.12 8.93
C VAL A 401 -31.44 5.95 8.24
N ASP A 402 -31.11 6.62 7.13
CA ASP A 402 -32.05 7.47 6.40
C ASP A 402 -33.34 6.73 6.00
N ALA A 403 -33.22 5.52 5.44
CA ALA A 403 -34.39 4.75 5.03
C ALA A 403 -35.29 4.39 6.21
N ALA A 404 -34.73 4.06 7.38
CA ALA A 404 -35.52 3.86 8.59
C ALA A 404 -36.16 5.17 9.06
N ILE A 405 -35.42 6.27 9.07
CA ILE A 405 -35.92 7.60 9.47
C ILE A 405 -37.14 8.00 8.61
N VAL A 406 -37.00 7.96 7.29
CA VAL A 406 -38.07 8.39 6.37
C VAL A 406 -39.29 7.48 6.51
N MET A 407 -39.10 6.17 6.70
CA MET A 407 -40.19 5.22 6.94
C MET A 407 -40.93 5.52 8.26
N ILE A 408 -40.18 5.74 9.35
CA ILE A 408 -40.73 6.05 10.68
C ILE A 408 -41.51 7.36 10.64
N GLU A 409 -40.95 8.40 9.99
CA GLU A 409 -41.61 9.69 9.85
C GLU A 409 -42.90 9.57 9.04
N ASN A 410 -42.91 8.80 7.94
CA ASN A 410 -44.12 8.60 7.16
C ASN A 410 -45.22 7.92 7.98
N ALA A 411 -44.86 6.93 8.81
CA ALA A 411 -45.79 6.28 9.70
C ALA A 411 -46.29 7.20 10.83
N HIS A 412 -45.44 8.06 11.40
CA HIS A 412 -45.86 9.07 12.38
C HIS A 412 -46.92 10.00 11.79
N LYS A 413 -46.74 10.46 10.55
CA LYS A 413 -47.73 11.30 9.85
C LYS A 413 -49.06 10.59 9.61
N HIS A 414 -49.03 9.31 9.24
CA HIS A 414 -50.26 8.52 9.07
C HIS A 414 -51.02 8.31 10.38
N ILE A 415 -50.30 8.18 11.50
CA ILE A 415 -50.90 8.05 12.83
C ILE A 415 -51.42 9.40 13.34
N GLU A 416 -50.74 10.53 13.05
CA GLU A 416 -51.18 11.88 13.45
C GLU A 416 -52.43 12.35 12.67
N ARG A 417 -52.57 11.95 11.41
CA ARG A 417 -53.70 12.34 10.54
C ARG A 417 -54.96 11.48 10.74
N ASP A 418 -54.90 10.40 11.52
CA ASP A 418 -56.05 9.51 11.76
C ASP A 418 -56.89 9.99 12.95
N ASP A 419 -58.22 10.03 12.78
CA ASP A 419 -59.18 10.43 13.82
C ASP A 419 -59.47 9.30 14.84
N GLY A 420 -58.68 8.22 14.85
CA GLY A 420 -58.77 7.10 15.79
C GLY A 420 -59.62 5.91 15.33
N ASN A 421 -60.08 5.89 14.08
CA ASN A 421 -61.00 4.87 13.54
C ASN A 421 -60.29 3.68 12.89
N ARG A 422 -58.99 3.77 12.55
CA ARG A 422 -58.26 2.70 11.84
C ARG A 422 -57.31 1.93 12.76
N SER A 423 -57.10 0.64 12.47
CA SER A 423 -56.16 -0.16 13.24
C SER A 423 -54.72 0.30 12.99
N ARG A 424 -53.91 0.41 14.05
CA ARG A 424 -52.50 0.85 13.97
C ARG A 424 -51.66 0.00 13.01
N GLN A 425 -51.92 -1.31 12.94
CA GLN A 425 -51.26 -2.19 11.98
C GLN A 425 -51.61 -1.82 10.53
N GLY A 426 -52.85 -1.42 10.26
CA GLY A 426 -53.27 -0.89 8.97
C GLY A 426 -52.56 0.42 8.62
N LEU A 427 -52.47 1.36 9.57
CA LEU A 427 -51.79 2.65 9.36
C LEU A 427 -50.29 2.49 9.09
N ILE A 428 -49.60 1.63 9.85
CA ILE A 428 -48.17 1.34 9.62
C ILE A 428 -47.97 0.63 8.27
N SER A 429 -48.86 -0.30 7.92
CA SER A 429 -48.80 -0.99 6.61
C SER A 429 -48.98 -0.02 5.45
N ASP A 430 -50.00 0.85 5.50
CA ASP A 430 -50.26 1.87 4.48
C ASP A 430 -49.03 2.79 4.31
N ALA A 431 -48.46 3.27 5.42
CA ALA A 431 -47.25 4.10 5.41
C ALA A 431 -46.06 3.38 4.78
N CYS A 432 -45.84 2.09 5.09
CA CYS A 432 -44.75 1.31 4.51
C CYS A 432 -44.94 1.03 3.01
N ARG A 433 -46.19 0.84 2.56
CA ARG A 433 -46.50 0.59 1.15
C ARG A 433 -46.29 1.83 0.28
N GLU A 434 -46.52 3.00 0.83
CA GLU A 434 -46.36 4.28 0.13
C GLU A 434 -44.88 4.60 -0.15
N VAL A 435 -44.02 4.59 0.88
CA VAL A 435 -42.63 5.04 0.73
C VAL A 435 -41.61 3.91 0.57
N GLY A 436 -41.95 2.68 0.95
CA GLY A 436 -41.03 1.54 0.91
C GLY A 436 -40.40 1.27 -0.47
N PRO A 437 -41.17 1.22 -1.57
CA PRO A 437 -40.60 1.06 -2.90
C PRO A 437 -39.62 2.18 -3.27
N ALA A 438 -39.98 3.43 -3.01
CA ALA A 438 -39.14 4.59 -3.35
C ALA A 438 -37.83 4.58 -2.56
N LEU A 439 -37.86 4.25 -1.27
CA LEU A 439 -36.68 4.14 -0.40
C LEU A 439 -35.76 2.97 -0.81
N PHE A 440 -36.35 1.84 -1.18
CA PHE A 440 -35.57 0.70 -1.68
C PHE A 440 -34.81 1.07 -2.97
N PHE A 441 -35.49 1.73 -3.92
CA PHE A 441 -34.86 2.20 -5.16
C PHE A 441 -33.84 3.32 -4.91
N SER A 442 -34.07 4.21 -3.96
CA SER A 442 -33.13 5.29 -3.64
C SER A 442 -31.84 4.75 -3.02
N LEU A 443 -31.94 3.78 -2.10
CA LEU A 443 -30.77 3.07 -1.57
C LEU A 443 -30.05 2.28 -2.68
N LEU A 444 -30.77 1.68 -3.62
CA LEU A 444 -30.17 1.01 -4.77
C LEU A 444 -29.38 1.99 -5.66
N ILE A 445 -29.84 3.24 -5.84
CA ILE A 445 -29.09 4.28 -6.54
C ILE A 445 -27.77 4.57 -5.81
N ILE A 446 -27.78 4.68 -4.48
CA ILE A 446 -26.55 4.87 -3.68
C ILE A 446 -25.60 3.69 -3.83
N THR A 447 -26.12 2.45 -3.88
CA THR A 447 -25.33 1.25 -4.09
C THR A 447 -24.70 1.22 -5.48
N VAL A 448 -25.51 1.38 -6.53
CA VAL A 448 -25.06 1.29 -7.94
C VAL A 448 -24.16 2.46 -8.34
N SER A 449 -24.38 3.66 -7.78
CA SER A 449 -23.50 4.82 -8.03
C SER A 449 -22.05 4.58 -7.61
N PHE A 450 -21.81 3.59 -6.75
CA PHE A 450 -20.47 3.20 -6.30
C PHE A 450 -19.83 2.09 -7.13
N LEU A 451 -20.61 1.38 -7.94
CA LEU A 451 -20.12 0.28 -8.79
C LEU A 451 -18.95 0.71 -9.70
N PRO A 452 -18.94 1.93 -10.27
CA PRO A 452 -17.83 2.37 -11.11
C PRO A 452 -16.48 2.50 -10.39
N VAL A 453 -16.45 2.54 -9.05
CA VAL A 453 -15.19 2.52 -8.27
C VAL A 453 -14.43 1.20 -8.48
N PHE A 454 -15.12 0.09 -8.78
CA PHE A 454 -14.47 -1.19 -9.12
C PHE A 454 -13.71 -1.18 -10.45
N ALA A 455 -13.88 -0.16 -11.28
CA ALA A 455 -13.11 0.00 -12.52
C ALA A 455 -11.70 0.60 -12.28
N LEU A 456 -11.37 0.99 -11.04
CA LEU A 456 -10.01 1.33 -10.64
C LEU A 456 -9.14 0.07 -10.66
N GLU A 457 -7.93 0.18 -11.21
CA GLU A 457 -6.98 -0.91 -11.44
C GLU A 457 -5.76 -0.79 -10.49
N SER A 458 -4.86 -1.77 -10.46
CA SER A 458 -3.60 -1.75 -9.69
C SER A 458 -3.75 -1.30 -8.23
N GLN A 459 -2.86 -0.41 -7.78
CA GLN A 459 -2.74 0.04 -6.40
C GLN A 459 -3.99 0.80 -5.95
N GLU A 460 -4.52 1.70 -6.78
CA GLU A 460 -5.75 2.42 -6.49
C GLU A 460 -6.96 1.47 -6.37
N GLY A 461 -7.04 0.45 -7.23
CA GLY A 461 -8.05 -0.60 -7.15
C GLY A 461 -7.97 -1.39 -5.85
N ARG A 462 -6.80 -1.98 -5.55
CA ARG A 462 -6.58 -2.77 -4.31
C ARG A 462 -6.86 -1.97 -3.04
N LEU A 463 -6.59 -0.67 -3.06
CA LEU A 463 -6.86 0.23 -1.95
C LEU A 463 -8.35 0.52 -1.75
N PHE A 464 -9.10 0.82 -2.83
CA PHE A 464 -10.50 1.28 -2.73
C PHE A 464 -11.56 0.20 -2.96
N HIS A 465 -11.23 -0.95 -3.55
CA HIS A 465 -12.18 -2.07 -3.73
C HIS A 465 -12.75 -2.57 -2.40
N PRO A 466 -11.96 -2.81 -1.33
CA PRO A 466 -12.53 -3.22 -0.03
C PRO A 466 -13.53 -2.21 0.52
N LEU A 467 -13.23 -0.91 0.40
CA LEU A 467 -14.13 0.18 0.79
C LEU A 467 -15.42 0.17 -0.02
N ALA A 468 -15.30 -0.02 -1.34
CA ALA A 468 -16.46 -0.08 -2.24
C ALA A 468 -17.33 -1.31 -1.95
N TYR A 469 -16.74 -2.47 -1.68
CA TYR A 469 -17.45 -3.70 -1.31
C TYR A 469 -18.24 -3.52 -0.02
N THR A 470 -17.59 -3.07 1.06
CA THR A 470 -18.26 -2.97 2.36
C THR A 470 -19.36 -1.92 2.37
N LYS A 471 -19.13 -0.76 1.74
CA LYS A 471 -20.19 0.25 1.56
C LYS A 471 -21.36 -0.30 0.75
N THR A 472 -21.09 -1.03 -0.32
CA THR A 472 -22.12 -1.68 -1.16
C THR A 472 -22.91 -2.72 -0.37
N PHE A 473 -22.25 -3.59 0.39
CA PHE A 473 -22.92 -4.60 1.21
C PHE A 473 -23.73 -4.00 2.35
N ALA A 474 -23.21 -2.97 3.02
CA ALA A 474 -23.92 -2.25 4.06
C ALA A 474 -25.19 -1.56 3.49
N MET A 475 -25.08 -0.90 2.33
CA MET A 475 -26.24 -0.29 1.66
C MET A 475 -27.25 -1.32 1.16
N ALA A 476 -26.79 -2.43 0.59
CA ALA A 476 -27.66 -3.52 0.14
C ALA A 476 -28.39 -4.18 1.32
N ALA A 477 -27.70 -4.40 2.45
CA ALA A 477 -28.29 -4.87 3.68
C ALA A 477 -29.32 -3.87 4.22
N ALA A 478 -29.00 -2.58 4.25
CA ALA A 478 -29.95 -1.53 4.65
C ALA A 478 -31.20 -1.50 3.75
N ALA A 479 -31.03 -1.64 2.43
CA ALA A 479 -32.15 -1.73 1.50
C ALA A 479 -33.04 -2.93 1.79
N LEU A 480 -32.46 -4.11 2.01
CA LEU A 480 -33.21 -5.32 2.37
C LEU A 480 -33.94 -5.17 3.72
N LEU A 481 -33.24 -4.65 4.74
CA LEU A 481 -33.78 -4.45 6.08
C LEU A 481 -34.92 -3.40 6.09
N SER A 482 -34.84 -2.38 5.23
CA SER A 482 -35.85 -1.32 5.13
C SER A 482 -37.23 -1.83 4.71
N VAL A 483 -37.30 -2.94 3.94
CA VAL A 483 -38.56 -3.56 3.49
C VAL A 483 -38.92 -4.83 4.25
N THR A 484 -38.06 -5.31 5.16
CA THR A 484 -38.26 -6.54 5.94
C THR A 484 -38.32 -6.30 7.45
N LEU A 485 -37.18 -5.99 8.07
CA LEU A 485 -37.04 -5.83 9.52
C LEU A 485 -37.64 -4.51 10.01
N VAL A 486 -37.41 -3.40 9.31
CA VAL A 486 -37.87 -2.06 9.74
C VAL A 486 -39.40 -2.01 9.91
N PRO A 487 -40.24 -2.49 8.96
CA PRO A 487 -41.69 -2.53 9.15
C PRO A 487 -42.13 -3.33 10.38
N VAL A 488 -41.46 -4.46 10.64
CA VAL A 488 -41.73 -5.33 11.80
C VAL A 488 -41.35 -4.62 13.11
N LEU A 489 -40.17 -4.01 13.17
CA LEU A 489 -39.73 -3.24 14.33
C LEU A 489 -40.63 -2.03 14.59
N MET A 490 -41.15 -1.38 13.54
CA MET A 490 -42.13 -0.29 13.68
C MET A 490 -43.43 -0.76 14.31
N LEU A 491 -43.94 -1.93 13.90
CA LEU A 491 -45.13 -2.56 14.50
C LEU A 491 -44.91 -2.84 16.01
N LEU A 492 -43.70 -3.28 16.38
CA LEU A 492 -43.35 -3.62 17.76
C LEU A 492 -43.10 -2.38 18.63
N PHE A 493 -42.29 -1.42 18.18
CA PHE A 493 -41.77 -0.33 19.02
C PHE A 493 -42.53 0.99 18.93
N VAL A 494 -43.22 1.30 17.82
CA VAL A 494 -43.94 2.59 17.66
C VAL A 494 -45.26 2.60 18.44
N ARG A 495 -45.21 2.41 19.77
CA ARG A 495 -46.38 2.33 20.68
C ARG A 495 -46.41 3.52 21.64
N GLY A 496 -47.58 4.15 21.80
CA GLY A 496 -47.81 5.26 22.74
C GLY A 496 -48.37 6.49 22.06
N SER A 497 -48.51 7.60 22.81
CA SER A 497 -48.89 8.90 22.27
C SER A 497 -47.72 9.52 21.49
N ILE A 498 -47.88 9.66 20.19
CA ILE A 498 -46.92 10.35 19.32
C ILE A 498 -47.19 11.86 19.45
N LEU A 499 -46.16 12.66 19.74
CA LEU A 499 -46.33 14.11 19.83
C LEU A 499 -46.60 14.70 18.43
N PRO A 500 -47.62 15.56 18.27
CA PRO A 500 -47.90 16.26 17.02
C PRO A 500 -46.71 17.09 16.53
N GLU A 501 -46.47 17.13 15.21
CA GLU A 501 -45.30 17.75 14.58
C GLU A 501 -45.07 19.20 15.03
N ARG A 502 -46.16 19.97 15.22
CA ARG A 502 -46.15 21.38 15.62
C ARG A 502 -45.63 21.64 17.04
N ARG A 503 -45.58 20.61 17.89
CA ARG A 503 -45.12 20.71 19.29
C ARG A 503 -43.63 20.44 19.45
N ASN A 504 -42.94 19.87 18.43
CA ASN A 504 -41.49 19.70 18.49
C ASN A 504 -40.79 21.07 18.30
N PRO A 505 -40.00 21.54 19.28
CA PRO A 505 -39.35 22.86 19.23
C PRO A 505 -38.37 23.00 18.06
N VAL A 506 -37.65 21.92 17.70
CA VAL A 506 -36.67 21.92 16.60
C VAL A 506 -37.39 22.11 15.26
N ASN A 507 -38.46 21.36 15.02
CA ASN A 507 -39.23 21.46 13.78
C ASN A 507 -39.92 22.81 13.66
N ARG A 508 -40.47 23.34 14.75
CA ARG A 508 -41.12 24.65 14.75
C ARG A 508 -40.14 25.75 14.35
N ALA A 509 -38.92 25.71 14.87
CA ALA A 509 -37.86 26.64 14.49
C ALA A 509 -37.46 26.49 13.01
N LEU A 510 -37.21 25.25 12.55
CA LEU A 510 -36.84 24.98 11.15
C LEU A 510 -37.93 25.44 10.17
N ILE A 511 -39.20 25.15 10.45
CA ILE A 511 -40.34 25.58 9.61
C ILE A 511 -40.50 27.11 9.64
N ALA A 512 -40.32 27.74 10.81
CA ALA A 512 -40.41 29.19 10.94
C ALA A 512 -39.32 29.91 10.14
N VAL A 513 -38.11 29.36 10.09
CA VAL A 513 -36.98 29.87 9.27
C VAL A 513 -37.17 29.58 7.80
N TYR A 514 -37.67 28.39 7.44
CA TYR A 514 -37.79 27.99 6.04
C TYR A 514 -38.95 28.68 5.31
N ARG A 515 -40.12 28.84 5.95
CA ARG A 515 -41.32 29.48 5.35
C ARG A 515 -41.06 30.84 4.68
N PRO A 516 -40.33 31.81 5.28
CA PRO A 516 -40.02 33.08 4.63
C PRO A 516 -39.04 32.88 3.45
N VAL A 517 -38.08 31.97 3.58
CA VAL A 517 -37.10 31.66 2.52
C VAL A 517 -37.81 31.13 1.28
N ILE A 518 -38.64 30.09 1.40
CA ILE A 518 -39.34 29.52 0.25
C ILE A 518 -40.33 30.50 -0.39
N ARG A 519 -40.95 31.39 0.41
CA ARG A 519 -41.82 32.46 -0.10
C ARG A 519 -41.05 33.47 -0.97
N LEU A 520 -39.85 33.87 -0.52
CA LEU A 520 -38.96 34.75 -1.29
C LEU A 520 -38.51 34.08 -2.59
N VAL A 521 -38.14 32.80 -2.52
CA VAL A 521 -37.70 31.98 -3.64
C VAL A 521 -38.79 31.84 -4.70
N LEU A 522 -40.03 31.54 -4.32
CA LEU A 522 -41.15 31.46 -5.25
C LEU A 522 -41.49 32.82 -5.89
N ARG A 523 -41.28 33.93 -5.17
CA ARG A 523 -41.46 35.29 -5.70
C ARG A 523 -40.38 35.66 -6.72
N HIS A 524 -39.14 35.23 -6.53
CA HIS A 524 -37.97 35.63 -7.34
C HIS A 524 -37.25 34.44 -7.99
N LYS A 525 -38.01 33.44 -8.45
CA LYS A 525 -37.51 32.17 -9.01
C LYS A 525 -36.39 32.29 -10.04
N ALA A 526 -36.48 33.25 -10.98
CA ALA A 526 -35.45 33.45 -12.00
C ALA A 526 -34.13 33.97 -11.42
N ALA A 527 -34.20 34.90 -10.45
CA ALA A 527 -33.03 35.40 -9.74
C ALA A 527 -32.39 34.31 -8.87
N THR A 528 -33.18 33.45 -8.24
CA THR A 528 -32.67 32.30 -7.47
C THR A 528 -31.92 31.31 -8.35
N LEU A 529 -32.43 30.98 -9.54
CA LEU A 529 -31.72 30.11 -10.50
C LEU A 529 -30.45 30.79 -11.03
N ALA A 530 -30.50 32.08 -11.35
CA ALA A 530 -29.33 32.83 -11.81
C ALA A 530 -28.22 32.86 -10.75
N LEU A 531 -28.58 33.09 -9.47
CA LEU A 531 -27.65 33.04 -8.35
C LEU A 531 -27.04 31.66 -8.19
N ALA A 532 -27.85 30.60 -8.30
CA ALA A 532 -27.36 29.22 -8.23
C ALA A 532 -26.31 28.95 -9.32
N VAL A 533 -26.59 29.35 -10.58
CA VAL A 533 -25.63 29.23 -11.69
C VAL A 533 -24.38 30.07 -11.44
N ALA A 534 -24.51 31.28 -10.88
CA ALA A 534 -23.37 32.13 -10.55
C ALA A 534 -22.46 31.50 -9.47
N VAL A 535 -23.04 30.89 -8.43
CA VAL A 535 -22.28 30.16 -7.40
C VAL A 535 -21.56 28.95 -7.99
N LEU A 536 -22.23 28.22 -8.89
CA LEU A 536 -21.60 27.11 -9.61
C LEU A 536 -20.42 27.59 -10.46
N ALA A 537 -20.57 28.71 -11.18
CA ALA A 537 -19.49 29.31 -11.97
C ALA A 537 -18.33 29.81 -11.10
N LEU A 538 -18.63 30.43 -9.95
CA LEU A 538 -17.62 30.92 -9.00
C LEU A 538 -16.78 29.79 -8.41
N THR A 539 -17.34 28.59 -8.28
CA THR A 539 -16.65 27.38 -7.78
C THR A 539 -15.50 26.94 -8.69
N ALA A 540 -15.48 27.37 -9.96
CA ALA A 540 -14.33 27.13 -10.83
C ALA A 540 -13.03 27.75 -10.29
N VAL A 541 -13.11 28.82 -9.48
CA VAL A 541 -11.95 29.49 -8.88
C VAL A 541 -11.25 28.60 -7.83
N PRO A 542 -11.91 28.13 -6.75
CA PRO A 542 -11.27 27.20 -5.81
C PRO A 542 -10.91 25.87 -6.48
N ALA A 543 -11.72 25.37 -7.42
CA ALA A 543 -11.40 24.14 -8.15
C ALA A 543 -10.08 24.23 -8.92
N GLY A 544 -9.75 25.41 -9.50
CA GLY A 544 -8.47 25.63 -10.18
C GLY A 544 -7.28 25.91 -9.26
N ARG A 545 -7.49 26.03 -7.93
CA ARG A 545 -6.43 26.28 -6.93
C ARG A 545 -6.10 25.06 -6.08
N ILE A 546 -6.97 24.06 -6.04
CA ILE A 546 -6.73 22.82 -5.31
C ILE A 546 -5.62 22.04 -6.04
N GLY A 547 -4.58 21.67 -5.30
CA GLY A 547 -3.46 20.86 -5.82
C GLY A 547 -3.86 19.40 -6.10
N SER A 548 -2.94 18.63 -6.64
CA SER A 548 -3.14 17.22 -7.01
C SER A 548 -2.11 16.30 -6.34
N GLU A 549 -2.60 15.22 -5.75
CA GLU A 549 -1.79 14.17 -5.13
C GLU A 549 -2.39 12.79 -5.42
N PHE A 550 -1.59 11.72 -5.34
CA PHE A 550 -2.11 10.36 -5.50
C PHE A 550 -3.00 9.96 -4.32
N MET A 551 -2.41 9.97 -3.12
CA MET A 551 -3.07 9.67 -1.85
C MET A 551 -2.39 10.41 -0.69
N PRO A 552 -3.12 10.78 0.37
CA PRO A 552 -2.51 11.34 1.56
C PRO A 552 -1.62 10.28 2.25
N THR A 553 -0.56 10.72 2.90
CA THR A 553 0.36 9.85 3.63
C THR A 553 -0.29 9.35 4.92
N LEU A 554 -0.43 8.03 5.06
CA LEU A 554 -0.84 7.38 6.29
C LEU A 554 0.24 7.52 7.36
N ASN A 555 -0.08 7.94 8.59
CA ASN A 555 0.87 7.90 9.70
C ASN A 555 0.99 6.48 10.28
N GLU A 556 2.12 5.82 10.01
CA GLU A 556 2.44 4.48 10.50
C GLU A 556 2.91 4.47 11.97
N GLY A 557 3.27 5.62 12.57
CA GLY A 557 3.92 5.72 13.89
C GLY A 557 5.38 5.28 13.91
N THR A 558 5.91 4.82 12.78
CA THR A 558 7.31 4.48 12.56
C THR A 558 7.77 5.22 11.31
N LEU A 559 8.97 5.79 11.36
CA LEU A 559 9.61 6.42 10.21
C LEU A 559 10.68 5.50 9.63
N LEU A 560 10.94 5.65 8.34
CA LEU A 560 12.04 5.01 7.65
C LEU A 560 12.93 6.09 7.05
N TYR A 561 14.18 6.12 7.53
CA TYR A 561 15.21 7.00 7.02
C TYR A 561 16.09 6.24 6.03
N MET A 562 16.16 6.71 4.78
CA MET A 562 16.87 6.01 3.71
C MET A 562 17.88 6.90 2.98
N PRO A 563 18.95 7.33 3.66
CA PRO A 563 19.94 8.14 2.99
C PRO A 563 20.73 7.31 1.97
N THR A 564 21.22 8.00 0.93
CA THR A 564 22.20 7.44 0.01
C THR A 564 23.42 8.32 -0.11
N THR A 565 24.57 7.69 -0.25
CA THR A 565 25.83 8.36 -0.53
C THR A 565 26.40 7.95 -1.89
N LEU A 566 27.54 8.51 -2.25
CA LEU A 566 28.24 8.18 -3.48
C LEU A 566 28.77 6.74 -3.44
N PRO A 567 28.80 6.04 -4.59
CA PRO A 567 29.37 4.71 -4.67
C PRO A 567 30.85 4.66 -4.25
N GLY A 568 31.30 3.49 -3.78
CA GLY A 568 32.68 3.26 -3.34
C GLY A 568 32.92 3.43 -1.84
N LEU A 569 31.86 3.60 -1.04
CA LEU A 569 31.94 3.60 0.41
C LEU A 569 32.42 2.23 0.93
N SER A 570 33.45 2.22 1.79
CA SER A 570 33.92 0.99 2.41
C SER A 570 32.95 0.53 3.51
N VAL A 571 32.88 -0.79 3.74
CA VAL A 571 32.03 -1.38 4.81
C VAL A 571 32.34 -0.75 6.17
N THR A 572 33.62 -0.50 6.49
CA THR A 572 34.03 0.13 7.74
C THR A 572 33.51 1.56 7.87
N LYS A 573 33.57 2.35 6.79
CA LYS A 573 33.05 3.72 6.82
C LYS A 573 31.53 3.75 6.81
N ALA A 574 30.88 2.78 6.16
CA ALA A 574 29.44 2.59 6.24
C ALA A 574 28.98 2.30 7.68
N ALA A 575 29.64 1.38 8.39
CA ALA A 575 29.34 1.10 9.80
C ALA A 575 29.47 2.36 10.67
N GLU A 576 30.56 3.12 10.50
CA GLU A 576 30.79 4.35 11.27
C GLU A 576 29.73 5.41 10.98
N LEU A 577 29.37 5.61 9.70
CA LEU A 577 28.36 6.58 9.29
C LEU A 577 26.98 6.18 9.82
N LEU A 578 26.62 4.90 9.72
CA LEU A 578 25.36 4.38 10.23
C LEU A 578 25.25 4.63 11.74
N GLN A 579 26.27 4.25 12.53
CA GLN A 579 26.26 4.46 13.97
C GLN A 579 26.18 5.94 14.36
N GLN A 580 26.87 6.83 13.62
CA GLN A 580 26.78 8.28 13.86
C GLN A 580 25.38 8.81 13.59
N GLN A 581 24.75 8.38 12.50
CA GLN A 581 23.38 8.75 12.16
C GLN A 581 22.39 8.25 13.22
N ASP A 582 22.49 6.98 13.60
CA ASP A 582 21.56 6.37 14.55
C ASP A 582 21.69 6.98 15.94
N ARG A 583 22.89 7.34 16.38
CA ARG A 583 23.11 8.09 17.63
C ARG A 583 22.47 9.48 17.61
N ILE A 584 22.55 10.19 16.49
CA ILE A 584 21.92 11.50 16.33
C ILE A 584 20.40 11.34 16.37
N ILE A 585 19.84 10.37 15.64
CA ILE A 585 18.40 10.11 15.62
C ILE A 585 17.92 9.76 17.03
N LYS A 586 18.63 8.87 17.73
CA LYS A 586 18.25 8.42 19.08
C LYS A 586 18.31 9.52 20.14
N SER A 587 19.03 10.62 19.88
CA SER A 587 19.11 11.77 20.80
C SER A 587 17.80 12.56 20.91
N PHE A 588 16.87 12.39 19.97
CA PHE A 588 15.56 13.05 20.00
C PHE A 588 14.61 12.36 20.99
N PRO A 589 13.93 13.11 21.87
CA PRO A 589 13.05 12.52 22.89
C PRO A 589 11.80 11.84 22.29
N GLU A 590 11.39 12.24 21.09
CA GLU A 590 10.29 11.59 20.37
C GLU A 590 10.67 10.20 19.82
N VAL A 591 11.95 9.82 19.81
CA VAL A 591 12.43 8.55 19.25
C VAL A 591 12.62 7.50 20.35
N GLU A 592 11.84 6.42 20.27
CA GLU A 592 11.90 5.30 21.21
C GLU A 592 13.03 4.32 20.88
N SER A 593 13.21 3.94 19.62
CA SER A 593 14.31 3.07 19.19
C SER A 593 14.70 3.32 17.74
N VAL A 594 15.95 2.99 17.43
CA VAL A 594 16.56 3.18 16.10
C VAL A 594 17.25 1.89 15.71
N PHE A 595 16.81 1.28 14.61
CA PHE A 595 17.42 0.09 14.05
C PHE A 595 17.95 0.40 12.66
N GLY A 596 19.25 0.63 12.59
CA GLY A 596 19.95 0.96 11.35
C GLY A 596 20.36 -0.28 10.58
N LYS A 597 20.22 -0.21 9.26
CA LYS A 597 20.81 -1.19 8.33
C LYS A 597 21.58 -0.47 7.23
N ALA A 598 22.79 -0.92 6.94
CA ALA A 598 23.51 -0.54 5.72
C ALA A 598 23.70 -1.77 4.83
N GLY A 599 23.52 -1.64 3.51
CA GLY A 599 23.53 -2.80 2.61
C GLY A 599 22.31 -3.70 2.81
N ARG A 600 22.45 -4.97 2.42
CA ARG A 600 21.33 -5.93 2.34
C ARG A 600 21.31 -6.97 3.46
N ALA A 601 20.10 -7.39 3.84
CA ALA A 601 19.85 -8.63 4.55
C ALA A 601 20.05 -9.84 3.62
N GLN A 602 20.18 -11.04 4.20
CA GLN A 602 20.36 -12.28 3.45
C GLN A 602 19.02 -12.81 2.90
N THR A 603 18.42 -12.07 1.97
CA THR A 603 17.17 -12.43 1.28
C THR A 603 17.11 -11.79 -0.12
N ALA A 604 16.37 -12.42 -1.03
CA ALA A 604 16.11 -11.88 -2.37
C ALA A 604 15.21 -10.62 -2.35
N THR A 605 14.52 -10.36 -1.24
CA THR A 605 13.63 -9.18 -1.10
C THR A 605 14.38 -7.89 -0.81
N ASP A 606 15.70 -7.94 -0.59
CA ASP A 606 16.54 -6.79 -0.21
C ASP A 606 17.74 -6.60 -1.17
N PRO A 607 17.59 -5.80 -2.23
CA PRO A 607 18.68 -5.51 -3.17
C PRO A 607 19.54 -4.31 -2.74
N ALA A 608 19.54 -3.93 -1.47
CA ALA A 608 20.24 -2.74 -0.98
C ALA A 608 21.78 -2.83 -1.16
N PRO A 609 22.41 -1.86 -1.86
CA PRO A 609 23.86 -1.74 -1.91
C PRO A 609 24.43 -1.11 -0.62
N MET A 610 25.75 -1.20 -0.41
CA MET A 610 26.40 -0.79 0.85
C MET A 610 26.33 0.72 1.12
N GLU A 611 26.26 1.52 0.06
CA GLU A 611 26.09 2.98 0.10
C GLU A 611 24.64 3.44 0.41
N MET A 612 23.70 2.49 0.52
CA MET A 612 22.32 2.75 0.89
C MET A 612 22.06 2.25 2.31
N PHE A 613 21.46 3.12 3.11
CA PHE A 613 21.07 2.84 4.47
C PHE A 613 19.54 2.78 4.55
N GLU A 614 19.03 1.99 5.47
CA GLU A 614 17.63 1.89 5.82
C GLU A 614 17.55 1.80 7.35
N THR A 615 17.20 2.92 7.98
CA THR A 615 17.06 2.99 9.44
C THR A 615 15.58 3.05 9.79
N VAL A 616 15.10 2.05 10.52
CA VAL A 616 13.74 2.02 11.10
C VAL A 616 13.75 2.79 12.41
N ILE A 617 12.88 3.80 12.52
CA ILE A 617 12.82 4.71 13.66
C ILE A 617 11.43 4.58 14.29
N ASN A 618 11.37 3.94 15.46
CA ASN A 618 10.11 3.84 16.22
C ASN A 618 9.93 5.10 17.05
N LEU A 619 8.77 5.73 16.90
CA LEU A 619 8.43 6.95 17.64
C LEU A 619 7.74 6.58 18.95
N ALA A 620 8.08 7.32 20.01
CA ALA A 620 7.35 7.26 21.27
C ALA A 620 5.88 7.68 21.04
N PRO A 621 4.95 7.28 21.93
CA PRO A 621 3.56 7.71 21.85
C PRO A 621 3.44 9.24 21.78
N GLU A 622 2.53 9.75 20.94
CA GLU A 622 2.38 11.20 20.68
C GLU A 622 2.13 12.03 21.95
N GLN A 623 1.58 11.42 23.01
CA GLN A 623 1.36 12.10 24.29
C GLN A 623 2.65 12.46 25.03
N ALA A 624 3.76 11.80 24.71
CA ALA A 624 5.08 12.06 25.29
C ALA A 624 5.89 13.11 24.52
N TRP A 625 5.38 13.64 23.41
CA TRP A 625 6.10 14.55 22.54
C TRP A 625 6.19 15.97 23.11
N ARG A 626 7.18 16.73 22.63
CA ARG A 626 7.28 18.17 22.94
C ARG A 626 5.99 18.91 22.52
N PRO A 627 5.53 19.92 23.28
CA PRO A 627 4.31 20.66 22.94
C PRO A 627 4.37 21.29 21.54
N GLY A 628 3.31 21.08 20.74
CA GLY A 628 3.21 21.61 19.37
C GLY A 628 4.05 20.86 18.33
N MET A 629 4.65 19.74 18.70
CA MET A 629 5.36 18.84 17.78
C MET A 629 4.38 18.07 16.89
N THR A 630 4.80 17.81 15.66
CA THR A 630 4.07 17.05 14.64
C THR A 630 5.08 16.21 13.87
N VAL A 631 4.66 15.13 13.22
CA VAL A 631 5.56 14.29 12.41
C VAL A 631 6.36 15.13 11.41
N ASP A 632 5.72 16.06 10.68
CA ASP A 632 6.40 16.89 9.68
C ASP A 632 7.48 17.80 10.28
N LYS A 633 7.21 18.37 11.45
CA LYS A 633 8.20 19.16 12.21
C LYS A 633 9.35 18.30 12.72
N LEU A 634 9.06 17.12 13.24
CA LEU A 634 10.07 16.18 13.71
C LEU A 634 10.97 15.74 12.56
N VAL A 635 10.40 15.39 11.40
CA VAL A 635 11.14 15.06 10.19
C VAL A 635 12.00 16.25 9.73
N ALA A 636 11.50 17.48 9.80
CA ALA A 636 12.30 18.66 9.46
C ALA A 636 13.48 18.89 10.42
N GLU A 637 13.28 18.71 11.73
CA GLU A 637 14.35 18.80 12.73
C GLU A 637 15.40 17.69 12.55
N LEU A 638 14.95 16.44 12.33
CA LEU A 638 15.81 15.29 12.06
C LEU A 638 16.61 15.50 10.77
N ASP A 639 15.95 15.93 9.68
CA ASP A 639 16.61 16.19 8.40
C ASP A 639 17.69 17.27 8.51
N GLN A 640 17.44 18.30 9.33
CA GLN A 640 18.43 19.33 9.61
C GLN A 640 19.62 18.80 10.42
N ALA A 641 19.37 17.93 11.41
CA ALA A 641 20.41 17.33 12.25
C ALA A 641 21.29 16.33 11.49
N LEU A 642 20.74 15.69 10.46
CA LEU A 642 21.39 14.63 9.68
C LEU A 642 22.02 15.14 8.38
N LYS A 643 22.44 16.40 8.32
CA LYS A 643 23.13 16.96 7.14
C LYS A 643 24.60 16.55 7.12
N PHE A 644 24.87 15.36 6.57
CA PHE A 644 26.23 14.88 6.33
C PHE A 644 26.74 15.26 4.94
N PRO A 645 28.01 15.67 4.79
CA PRO A 645 28.61 15.91 3.47
C PRO A 645 28.56 14.65 2.59
N GLY A 646 28.07 14.80 1.36
CA GLY A 646 27.99 13.69 0.40
C GLY A 646 26.85 12.70 0.63
N VAL A 647 25.99 12.93 1.63
CA VAL A 647 24.81 12.11 1.93
C VAL A 647 23.55 12.86 1.52
N SER A 648 22.68 12.21 0.74
CA SER A 648 21.36 12.72 0.41
C SER A 648 20.32 12.01 1.26
N ASN A 649 19.63 12.77 2.10
CA ASN A 649 18.58 12.27 2.98
C ASN A 649 17.30 11.98 2.19
N ALA A 650 16.58 10.96 2.62
CA ALA A 650 15.22 10.66 2.17
C ALA A 650 14.41 10.11 3.34
N TRP A 651 13.21 10.64 3.52
CA TRP A 651 12.33 10.32 4.64
C TRP A 651 11.03 9.73 4.11
N THR A 652 10.60 8.62 4.72
CA THR A 652 9.36 7.95 4.36
C THR A 652 8.90 7.09 5.54
N MET A 653 7.97 6.18 5.30
CA MET A 653 7.49 5.21 6.28
C MET A 653 7.66 3.78 5.74
N PRO A 654 7.83 2.77 6.61
CA PRO A 654 8.17 1.41 6.18
C PRO A 654 7.22 0.81 5.13
N ILE A 655 5.91 0.80 5.37
CA ILE A 655 4.94 0.18 4.47
C ILE A 655 4.87 0.99 3.16
N LYS A 656 4.76 2.32 3.26
CA LYS A 656 4.75 3.20 2.09
C LYS A 656 5.96 2.98 1.18
N ALA A 657 7.17 3.00 1.74
CA ALA A 657 8.42 2.87 0.99
C ALA A 657 8.48 1.54 0.23
N ARG A 658 8.09 0.45 0.89
CA ARG A 658 8.11 -0.88 0.29
C ARG A 658 7.08 -1.02 -0.83
N ILE A 659 5.90 -0.41 -0.70
CA ILE A 659 4.91 -0.36 -1.78
C ILE A 659 5.44 0.47 -2.97
N ASP A 660 5.97 1.67 -2.72
CA ASP A 660 6.46 2.56 -3.78
C ASP A 660 7.60 1.89 -4.58
N MET A 661 8.57 1.27 -3.87
CA MET A 661 9.69 0.53 -4.47
C MET A 661 9.25 -0.71 -5.23
N LEU A 662 8.32 -1.49 -4.66
CA LEU A 662 7.80 -2.68 -5.34
C LEU A 662 7.14 -2.30 -6.67
N SER A 663 6.29 -1.28 -6.62
CA SER A 663 5.35 -1.00 -7.71
C SER A 663 6.03 -0.21 -8.83
N THR A 664 6.82 0.83 -8.53
CA THR A 664 7.52 1.66 -9.55
C THR A 664 9.03 1.45 -9.63
N GLY A 665 9.65 0.88 -8.60
CA GLY A 665 11.11 0.84 -8.45
C GLY A 665 11.70 2.15 -7.91
N ILE A 666 10.88 3.19 -7.75
CA ILE A 666 11.26 4.49 -7.23
C ILE A 666 10.80 4.58 -5.78
N ARG A 667 11.70 5.05 -4.91
CA ARG A 667 11.45 5.19 -3.46
C ARG A 667 10.98 6.57 -3.02
N THR A 668 11.11 7.56 -3.90
CA THR A 668 10.63 8.94 -3.71
C THR A 668 9.27 9.14 -4.40
N PRO A 669 8.47 10.15 -4.00
CA PRO A 669 7.18 10.42 -4.62
C PRO A 669 7.26 10.61 -6.14
N ILE A 670 8.35 11.20 -6.62
CA ILE A 670 8.62 11.42 -8.03
C ILE A 670 9.96 10.75 -8.38
N GLY A 671 9.98 10.03 -9.50
CA GLY A 671 11.21 9.52 -10.09
C GLY A 671 11.24 9.79 -11.58
N ILE A 672 12.43 10.03 -12.11
CA ILE A 672 12.65 10.16 -13.55
C ILE A 672 13.53 8.98 -13.96
N LYS A 673 13.07 8.19 -14.94
CA LYS A 673 13.82 7.05 -15.49
C LYS A 673 14.36 7.43 -16.85
N VAL A 674 15.66 7.36 -17.04
CA VAL A 674 16.31 7.58 -18.35
C VAL A 674 16.75 6.24 -18.90
N PHE A 675 16.34 5.94 -20.13
CA PHE A 675 16.66 4.68 -20.81
C PHE A 675 17.65 4.91 -21.95
N GLY A 676 18.51 3.93 -22.19
CA GLY A 676 19.57 4.05 -23.18
C GLY A 676 20.40 2.77 -23.37
N LYS A 677 21.50 2.90 -24.12
CA LYS A 677 22.40 1.80 -24.47
C LYS A 677 23.82 1.93 -23.91
N ASP A 678 24.21 3.11 -23.44
CA ASP A 678 25.54 3.39 -22.91
C ASP A 678 25.41 4.06 -21.53
N LEU A 679 26.16 3.54 -20.55
CA LEU A 679 26.10 4.01 -19.16
C LEU A 679 26.67 5.43 -18.99
N GLY A 680 27.69 5.79 -19.77
CA GLY A 680 28.32 7.11 -19.69
C GLY A 680 27.39 8.21 -20.20
N GLU A 681 26.74 7.97 -21.34
CA GLU A 681 25.75 8.90 -21.89
C GLU A 681 24.48 8.98 -21.02
N LEU A 682 24.03 7.87 -20.44
CA LEU A 682 22.96 7.86 -19.44
C LEU A 682 23.31 8.73 -18.23
N GLU A 683 24.52 8.63 -17.70
CA GLU A 683 24.95 9.43 -16.55
C GLU A 683 25.04 10.92 -16.89
N ARG A 684 25.52 11.28 -18.09
CA ARG A 684 25.52 12.67 -18.57
C ARG A 684 24.11 13.25 -18.56
N LEU A 685 23.16 12.55 -19.20
CA LEU A 685 21.76 12.97 -19.26
C LEU A 685 21.12 13.03 -17.86
N ALA A 686 21.38 12.05 -17.00
CA ALA A 686 20.83 12.01 -15.65
C ALA A 686 21.34 13.18 -14.79
N LYS A 687 22.63 13.55 -14.91
CA LYS A 687 23.20 14.73 -14.22
C LYS A 687 22.65 16.06 -14.76
N GLU A 688 22.42 16.17 -16.06
CA GLU A 688 21.78 17.35 -16.66
C GLU A 688 20.34 17.51 -16.17
N ILE A 689 19.58 16.41 -16.14
CA ILE A 689 18.22 16.38 -15.58
C ILE A 689 18.25 16.73 -14.09
N GLU A 690 19.16 16.15 -13.31
CA GLU A 690 19.34 16.48 -11.89
C GLU A 690 19.57 17.99 -11.69
N ALA A 691 20.48 18.60 -12.46
CA ALA A 691 20.79 20.02 -12.37
C ALA A 691 19.58 20.90 -12.72
N VAL A 692 18.80 20.53 -13.74
CA VAL A 692 17.60 21.26 -14.14
C VAL A 692 16.50 21.14 -13.07
N VAL A 693 16.22 19.93 -12.59
CA VAL A 693 15.15 19.66 -11.63
C VAL A 693 15.44 20.31 -10.27
N LYS A 694 16.71 20.43 -9.85
CA LYS A 694 17.10 21.20 -8.66
C LYS A 694 16.70 22.67 -8.73
N THR A 695 16.57 23.25 -9.92
CA THR A 695 16.16 24.66 -10.09
C THR A 695 14.64 24.86 -10.06
N VAL A 696 13.86 23.77 -10.12
CA VAL A 696 12.39 23.84 -10.08
C VAL A 696 11.95 24.18 -8.66
N PRO A 697 11.10 25.21 -8.46
CA PRO A 697 10.58 25.55 -7.14
C PRO A 697 9.81 24.38 -6.51
N GLY A 698 10.14 24.05 -5.26
CA GLY A 698 9.53 22.92 -4.54
C GLY A 698 10.41 21.69 -4.41
N THR A 699 11.52 21.61 -5.15
CA THR A 699 12.49 20.52 -5.02
C THR A 699 13.23 20.62 -3.69
N THR A 700 13.05 19.66 -2.80
CA THR A 700 13.82 19.55 -1.55
C THR A 700 15.17 18.90 -1.83
N SER A 701 15.14 17.77 -2.54
CA SER A 701 16.33 17.06 -2.99
C SER A 701 16.07 16.45 -4.36
N ALA A 702 17.11 16.42 -5.18
CA ALA A 702 17.11 15.66 -6.43
C ALA A 702 18.48 15.01 -6.57
N TYR A 703 18.48 13.70 -6.75
CA TYR A 703 19.70 12.89 -6.84
C TYR A 703 19.56 11.91 -8.00
N ALA A 704 20.41 12.08 -9.01
CA ALA A 704 20.59 11.05 -10.02
C ALA A 704 21.57 9.99 -9.50
N GLU A 705 21.17 8.73 -9.60
CA GLU A 705 22.07 7.61 -9.34
C GLU A 705 23.33 7.72 -10.21
N ARG A 706 24.49 7.40 -9.63
CA ARG A 706 25.76 7.41 -10.34
C ARG A 706 25.99 6.04 -10.96
N LEU A 707 25.92 5.97 -12.29
CA LEU A 707 26.12 4.74 -13.06
C LEU A 707 27.61 4.39 -13.22
N THR A 708 28.49 5.38 -13.11
CA THR A 708 29.94 5.21 -13.03
C THR A 708 30.45 5.75 -11.69
N GLY A 709 31.64 5.31 -11.28
CA GLY A 709 32.28 5.74 -10.02
C GLY A 709 32.50 4.61 -9.00
N GLY A 710 32.23 3.36 -9.38
CA GLY A 710 32.77 2.21 -8.67
C GLY A 710 34.28 2.15 -8.86
N TYR A 711 35.02 1.88 -7.78
CA TYR A 711 36.48 1.77 -7.82
C TYR A 711 36.88 0.33 -8.14
N TYR A 712 37.64 0.15 -9.22
CA TYR A 712 38.15 -1.15 -9.65
C TYR A 712 39.67 -1.19 -9.58
N LEU A 713 40.18 -2.36 -9.22
CA LEU A 713 41.58 -2.71 -9.40
C LEU A 713 41.67 -3.68 -10.59
N THR A 714 41.95 -3.15 -11.77
CA THR A 714 42.00 -3.93 -13.01
C THR A 714 43.38 -4.55 -13.18
N ILE A 715 43.41 -5.88 -13.35
CA ILE A 715 44.60 -6.64 -13.71
C ILE A 715 44.48 -7.03 -15.18
N GLU A 716 45.17 -6.31 -16.06
CA GLU A 716 45.12 -6.54 -17.51
C GLU A 716 46.25 -7.50 -17.96
N PRO A 717 45.92 -8.71 -18.44
CA PRO A 717 46.92 -9.70 -18.84
C PRO A 717 47.71 -9.29 -20.09
N LYS A 718 49.05 -9.34 -20.02
CA LYS A 718 49.94 -9.14 -21.17
C LYS A 718 50.12 -10.46 -21.91
N ARG A 719 49.30 -10.71 -22.93
CA ARG A 719 49.29 -11.99 -23.66
C ARG A 719 50.65 -12.41 -24.19
N ASP A 720 51.45 -11.47 -24.69
CA ASP A 720 52.80 -11.76 -25.20
C ASP A 720 53.74 -12.26 -24.09
N MET A 721 53.63 -11.72 -22.87
CA MET A 721 54.42 -12.16 -21.73
C MET A 721 53.95 -13.51 -21.21
N LEU A 722 52.64 -13.74 -21.12
CA LEU A 722 52.09 -15.06 -20.77
C LEU A 722 52.60 -16.14 -21.74
N GLY A 723 52.58 -15.87 -23.04
CA GLY A 723 53.11 -16.77 -24.07
C GLY A 723 54.60 -17.09 -23.88
N ARG A 724 55.43 -16.09 -23.51
CA ARG A 724 56.86 -16.30 -23.22
C ARG A 724 57.11 -17.26 -22.06
N TYR A 725 56.24 -17.25 -21.05
CA TYR A 725 56.35 -18.13 -19.88
C TYR A 725 55.50 -19.40 -20.00
N GLY A 726 54.86 -19.64 -21.15
CA GLY A 726 54.00 -20.81 -21.38
C GLY A 726 52.75 -20.84 -20.50
N LEU A 727 52.27 -19.66 -20.08
CA LEU A 727 51.12 -19.51 -19.21
C LEU A 727 49.84 -19.25 -20.00
N SER A 728 48.74 -19.88 -19.58
CA SER A 728 47.40 -19.53 -20.06
C SER A 728 46.84 -18.33 -19.29
N ILE A 729 45.82 -17.68 -19.85
CA ILE A 729 45.06 -16.65 -19.12
C ILE A 729 44.38 -17.27 -17.90
N ASP A 730 43.89 -18.49 -18.03
CA ASP A 730 43.25 -19.24 -16.95
C ASP A 730 44.19 -19.46 -15.76
N ALA A 731 45.45 -19.82 -16.01
CA ALA A 731 46.45 -19.96 -14.95
C ALA A 731 46.70 -18.64 -14.19
N LEU A 732 46.75 -17.51 -14.91
CA LEU A 732 46.85 -16.19 -14.29
C LEU A 732 45.58 -15.85 -13.48
N GLN A 733 44.40 -16.10 -14.03
CA GLN A 733 43.12 -15.80 -13.37
C GLN A 733 42.89 -16.70 -12.14
N GLY A 734 43.31 -17.96 -12.18
CA GLY A 734 43.27 -18.86 -11.03
C GLY A 734 44.08 -18.33 -9.86
N VAL A 735 45.26 -17.74 -10.11
CA VAL A 735 46.05 -17.07 -9.06
C VAL A 735 45.34 -15.81 -8.56
N ILE A 736 44.69 -15.03 -9.42
CA ILE A 736 43.92 -13.85 -8.99
C ILE A 736 42.75 -14.28 -8.07
N ALA A 737 41.97 -15.27 -8.47
CA ALA A 737 40.82 -15.77 -7.70
C ALA A 737 41.23 -16.33 -6.34
N SER A 738 42.28 -17.13 -6.30
CA SER A 738 42.77 -17.76 -5.06
C SER A 738 43.59 -16.81 -4.20
N ALA A 739 44.68 -16.23 -4.72
CA ALA A 739 45.61 -15.44 -3.92
C ALA A 739 45.03 -14.09 -3.47
N LEU A 740 44.25 -13.42 -4.32
CA LEU A 740 43.65 -12.11 -4.03
C LEU A 740 42.20 -12.22 -3.54
N GLY A 741 41.36 -12.92 -4.31
CA GLY A 741 39.92 -13.00 -4.07
C GLY A 741 39.54 -13.81 -2.84
N GLY A 742 40.33 -14.84 -2.50
CA GLY A 742 40.00 -15.76 -1.42
C GLY A 742 38.89 -16.73 -1.81
N GLU A 743 39.13 -17.50 -2.88
CA GLU A 743 38.18 -18.49 -3.39
C GLU A 743 37.75 -19.49 -2.30
N MET A 744 36.45 -19.79 -2.26
CA MET A 744 35.90 -20.83 -1.39
C MET A 744 36.28 -22.22 -1.93
N VAL A 745 37.12 -22.91 -1.18
CA VAL A 745 37.68 -24.21 -1.59
C VAL A 745 36.76 -25.36 -1.23
N THR A 746 36.17 -25.32 -0.03
CA THR A 746 35.24 -26.31 0.51
C THR A 746 34.42 -25.71 1.66
N THR A 747 33.51 -26.50 2.24
CA THR A 747 32.67 -26.11 3.38
C THR A 747 32.80 -27.15 4.49
N THR A 748 33.12 -26.74 5.72
CA THR A 748 33.18 -27.65 6.86
C THR A 748 31.77 -28.10 7.28
N VAL A 749 31.69 -29.29 7.86
CA VAL A 749 30.44 -29.93 8.27
C VAL A 749 30.50 -30.17 9.78
N GLU A 750 30.02 -29.20 10.56
CA GLU A 750 30.11 -29.18 12.02
C GLU A 750 28.73 -29.41 12.65
N GLY A 751 28.30 -30.68 12.64
CA GLY A 751 26.93 -31.03 13.01
C GLY A 751 25.94 -30.45 11.99
N ARG A 752 25.14 -29.47 12.44
CA ARG A 752 24.19 -28.74 11.59
C ARG A 752 24.79 -27.50 10.94
N GLU A 753 25.89 -26.99 11.49
CA GLU A 753 26.53 -25.76 11.03
C GLU A 753 27.41 -26.04 9.81
N ARG A 754 27.55 -25.03 8.97
CA ARG A 754 28.38 -25.05 7.77
C ARG A 754 29.18 -23.77 7.68
N PHE A 755 30.49 -23.87 7.57
CA PHE A 755 31.38 -22.72 7.44
C PHE A 755 32.27 -22.88 6.22
N GLY A 756 32.44 -21.81 5.45
CA GLY A 756 33.31 -21.82 4.28
C GLY A 756 34.79 -21.94 4.67
N VAL A 757 35.59 -22.61 3.85
CA VAL A 757 37.05 -22.61 3.92
C VAL A 757 37.59 -21.89 2.70
N ILE A 758 38.30 -20.77 2.91
CA ILE A 758 38.94 -20.01 1.84
C ILE A 758 40.46 -20.09 1.96
N VAL A 759 41.15 -19.97 0.83
CA VAL A 759 42.61 -19.85 0.77
C VAL A 759 42.96 -18.51 0.15
N ARG A 760 43.88 -17.74 0.75
CA ARG A 760 44.31 -16.43 0.24
C ARG A 760 45.71 -16.04 0.73
N TYR A 761 46.32 -15.03 0.11
CA TYR A 761 47.57 -14.45 0.61
C TYR A 761 47.37 -13.48 1.78
N PRO A 762 48.42 -13.27 2.61
CA PRO A 762 48.45 -12.24 3.64
C PRO A 762 48.05 -10.87 3.09
N ARG A 763 47.30 -10.10 3.89
CA ARG A 763 46.78 -8.78 3.49
C ARG A 763 47.88 -7.82 3.03
N GLU A 764 49.03 -7.86 3.68
CA GLU A 764 50.20 -7.01 3.37
C GLU A 764 50.76 -7.21 1.96
N LEU A 765 50.60 -8.40 1.37
CA LEU A 765 51.06 -8.68 0.00
C LEU A 765 50.05 -8.24 -1.07
N ARG A 766 48.86 -7.80 -0.65
CA ARG A 766 47.73 -7.43 -1.52
C ARG A 766 47.03 -6.14 -1.06
N ALA A 767 47.75 -5.28 -0.35
CA ALA A 767 47.21 -4.05 0.21
C ALA A 767 46.99 -2.97 -0.85
N ASP A 768 47.81 -2.98 -1.90
CA ASP A 768 47.85 -1.96 -2.95
C ASP A 768 48.34 -2.54 -4.30
N PRO A 769 48.19 -1.79 -5.40
CA PRO A 769 48.56 -2.26 -6.74
C PRO A 769 50.04 -2.66 -6.89
N ASP A 770 50.96 -1.93 -6.24
CA ASP A 770 52.39 -2.20 -6.32
C ASP A 770 52.76 -3.47 -5.56
N ALA A 771 52.16 -3.67 -4.39
CA ALA A 771 52.32 -4.90 -3.61
C ALA A 771 51.84 -6.11 -4.42
N ILE A 772 50.67 -5.99 -5.06
CA ILE A 772 50.11 -7.04 -5.92
C ILE A 772 51.04 -7.35 -7.09
N ALA A 773 51.53 -6.32 -7.79
CA ALA A 773 52.41 -6.50 -8.94
C ALA A 773 53.76 -7.16 -8.58
N ARG A 774 54.29 -6.89 -7.38
CA ARG A 774 55.64 -7.36 -6.96
C ARG A 774 55.61 -8.68 -6.21
N HIS A 775 54.62 -8.89 -5.35
CA HIS A 775 54.62 -9.98 -4.37
C HIS A 775 53.68 -11.13 -4.72
N VAL A 776 52.67 -10.90 -5.58
CA VAL A 776 51.83 -12.00 -6.05
C VAL A 776 52.60 -12.77 -7.12
N MET A 777 52.83 -14.05 -6.85
CA MET A 777 53.67 -14.91 -7.67
C MET A 777 52.80 -15.88 -8.46
N VAL A 778 53.09 -16.04 -9.74
CA VAL A 778 52.43 -16.99 -10.64
C VAL A 778 53.40 -18.12 -10.97
N PRO A 779 53.03 -19.40 -10.68
CA PRO A 779 53.86 -20.54 -11.01
C PRO A 779 53.88 -20.79 -12.52
N THR A 780 55.07 -21.02 -13.07
CA THR A 780 55.27 -21.45 -14.46
C THR A 780 55.30 -22.97 -14.57
N MET A 781 55.12 -23.50 -15.78
CA MET A 781 55.25 -24.94 -16.05
C MET A 781 56.61 -25.52 -15.65
N SER A 782 57.67 -24.70 -15.65
CA SER A 782 59.01 -25.09 -15.20
C SER A 782 59.21 -25.04 -13.68
N GLY A 783 58.17 -24.69 -12.91
CA GLY A 783 58.24 -24.51 -11.45
C GLY A 783 58.86 -23.18 -10.99
N ALA A 784 59.25 -22.31 -11.93
CA ALA A 784 59.72 -20.97 -11.59
C ALA A 784 58.52 -20.07 -11.23
N MET A 785 58.69 -19.17 -10.26
CA MET A 785 57.67 -18.22 -9.83
C MET A 785 57.94 -16.86 -10.46
N VAL A 786 56.94 -16.30 -11.15
CA VAL A 786 57.05 -15.00 -11.83
C VAL A 786 56.14 -13.98 -11.15
N PRO A 787 56.62 -12.78 -10.80
CA PRO A 787 55.77 -11.72 -10.26
C PRO A 787 54.66 -11.32 -11.23
N LEU A 788 53.45 -11.12 -10.71
CA LEU A 788 52.26 -10.80 -11.51
C LEU A 788 52.45 -9.55 -12.37
N GLY A 789 53.22 -8.55 -11.92
CA GLY A 789 53.51 -7.33 -12.70
C GLY A 789 54.31 -7.56 -13.99
N GLN A 790 55.03 -8.67 -14.11
CA GLN A 790 55.71 -9.05 -15.35
C GLN A 790 54.71 -9.64 -16.38
N LEU A 791 53.62 -10.24 -15.89
CA LEU A 791 52.62 -10.94 -16.68
C LEU A 791 51.38 -10.10 -16.98
N ALA A 792 51.09 -9.09 -16.14
CA ALA A 792 49.92 -8.25 -16.23
C ALA A 792 50.22 -6.81 -15.78
N THR A 793 49.40 -5.86 -16.23
CA THR A 793 49.41 -4.49 -15.70
C THR A 793 48.33 -4.37 -14.64
N VAL A 794 48.69 -3.88 -13.46
CA VAL A 794 47.75 -3.62 -12.36
C VAL A 794 47.49 -2.11 -12.30
N ARG A 795 46.24 -1.68 -12.47
CA ARG A 795 45.87 -0.27 -12.43
C ARG A 795 44.51 -0.03 -11.80
N VAL A 796 44.34 1.14 -11.20
CA VAL A 796 43.07 1.57 -10.63
C VAL A 796 42.25 2.26 -11.72
N GLU A 797 41.00 1.85 -11.89
CA GLU A 797 40.07 2.40 -12.88
C GLU A 797 38.70 2.65 -12.23
N LEU A 798 37.92 3.53 -12.85
CA LEU A 798 36.52 3.72 -12.51
C LEU A 798 35.66 2.86 -13.42
N GLY A 799 34.66 2.21 -12.84
CA GLY A 799 33.68 1.40 -13.55
C GLY A 799 32.29 1.53 -12.94
N PRO A 800 31.32 0.72 -13.39
CA PRO A 800 29.97 0.74 -12.85
C PRO A 800 29.94 0.10 -11.45
N PRO A 801 29.41 0.77 -10.41
CA PRO A 801 29.25 0.17 -9.08
C PRO A 801 28.11 -0.87 -9.03
N GLY A 802 27.12 -0.70 -9.91
CA GLY A 802 26.01 -1.60 -10.16
C GLY A 802 25.32 -1.18 -11.45
N ILE A 803 24.62 -2.11 -12.08
CA ILE A 803 23.90 -1.86 -13.34
C ILE A 803 22.43 -2.14 -13.10
N ARG A 804 21.57 -1.20 -13.54
CA ARG A 804 20.12 -1.35 -13.50
C ARG A 804 19.58 -1.48 -14.90
N THR A 805 18.71 -2.47 -15.07
CA THR A 805 17.93 -2.66 -16.29
C THR A 805 16.44 -2.68 -15.99
N GLU A 806 15.65 -2.15 -16.91
CA GLU A 806 14.21 -2.32 -16.90
C GLU A 806 13.77 -2.63 -18.33
N ASN A 807 13.06 -3.74 -18.48
CA ASN A 807 12.70 -4.37 -19.74
C ASN A 807 13.89 -4.61 -20.68
N ALA A 808 15.00 -5.13 -20.11
CA ALA A 808 16.26 -5.39 -20.81
C ALA A 808 16.94 -4.16 -21.45
N LEU A 809 16.54 -2.95 -21.06
CA LEU A 809 17.22 -1.70 -21.39
C LEU A 809 17.98 -1.18 -20.18
N LEU A 810 19.18 -0.61 -20.40
CA LEU A 810 19.91 0.09 -19.35
C LEU A 810 19.12 1.31 -18.90
N SER A 811 19.11 1.55 -17.59
CA SER A 811 18.31 2.61 -16.99
C SER A 811 19.06 3.39 -15.91
N ALA A 812 18.82 4.69 -15.84
CA ALA A 812 19.30 5.58 -14.79
C ALA A 812 18.11 6.19 -14.05
N TYR A 813 18.10 6.11 -12.72
CA TYR A 813 17.03 6.68 -11.90
C TYR A 813 17.45 8.00 -11.27
N ILE A 814 16.58 9.00 -11.37
CA ILE A 814 16.69 10.26 -10.65
C ILE A 814 15.59 10.29 -9.62
N PHE A 815 15.98 10.31 -8.35
CA PHE A 815 15.09 10.39 -7.20
C PHE A 815 14.84 11.86 -6.88
N VAL A 816 13.57 12.26 -6.83
CA VAL A 816 13.16 13.65 -6.61
C VAL A 816 12.19 13.70 -5.44
N ASP A 817 12.55 14.48 -4.43
CA ASP A 817 11.72 14.75 -3.28
C ASP A 817 11.25 16.22 -3.30
N ILE A 818 9.99 16.43 -2.91
CA ILE A 818 9.34 17.74 -2.97
C ILE A 818 8.72 18.10 -1.63
N ARG A 819 8.66 19.39 -1.33
CA ARG A 819 7.99 19.93 -0.13
C ARG A 819 7.21 21.18 -0.49
N ASP A 820 6.10 21.41 0.23
CA ASP A 820 5.23 22.59 0.10
C ASP A 820 4.63 22.78 -1.31
N ARG A 821 4.56 21.73 -2.13
CA ARG A 821 4.07 21.71 -3.51
C ARG A 821 3.30 20.42 -3.80
N ASP A 822 2.37 20.47 -4.73
CA ASP A 822 1.61 19.31 -5.19
C ASP A 822 2.35 18.54 -6.31
N ILE A 823 2.09 17.24 -6.43
CA ILE A 823 2.84 16.37 -7.35
C ILE A 823 2.54 16.75 -8.81
N GLY A 824 1.26 16.98 -9.16
CA GLY A 824 0.87 17.20 -10.56
C GLY A 824 1.39 18.51 -11.14
N SER A 825 1.25 19.64 -10.42
CA SER A 825 1.74 20.92 -10.94
C SER A 825 3.27 20.95 -11.00
N TYR A 826 3.93 20.38 -9.99
CA TYR A 826 5.39 20.25 -10.00
C TYR A 826 5.90 19.44 -11.19
N VAL A 827 5.34 18.25 -11.44
CA VAL A 827 5.79 17.40 -12.57
C VAL A 827 5.55 18.09 -13.90
N ALA A 828 4.44 18.81 -14.07
CA ALA A 828 4.18 19.57 -15.30
C ALA A 828 5.22 20.68 -15.54
N GLU A 829 5.63 21.41 -14.50
CA GLU A 829 6.71 22.42 -14.58
C GLU A 829 8.07 21.77 -14.85
N ALA A 830 8.38 20.67 -14.15
CA ALA A 830 9.64 19.95 -14.29
C ALA A 830 9.78 19.29 -15.68
N GLN A 831 8.70 18.71 -16.22
CA GLN A 831 8.64 18.19 -17.59
C GLN A 831 8.97 19.25 -18.63
N ARG A 832 8.38 20.46 -18.49
CA ARG A 832 8.69 21.59 -19.38
C ARG A 832 10.16 22.00 -19.26
N ALA A 833 10.65 22.16 -18.03
CA ALA A 833 12.04 22.55 -17.79
C ALA A 833 13.05 21.56 -18.40
N VAL A 834 12.80 20.24 -18.25
CA VAL A 834 13.65 19.20 -18.84
C VAL A 834 13.56 19.21 -20.36
N THR A 835 12.37 19.33 -20.94
CA THR A 835 12.18 19.33 -22.39
C THR A 835 12.82 20.55 -23.07
N GLU A 836 12.82 21.71 -22.41
CA GLU A 836 13.41 22.94 -22.94
C GLU A 836 14.94 23.00 -22.82
N ARG A 837 15.51 22.38 -21.78
CA ARG A 837 16.94 22.55 -21.42
C ARG A 837 17.81 21.32 -21.66
N VAL A 838 17.25 20.12 -21.77
CA VAL A 838 17.99 18.87 -21.95
C VAL A 838 17.79 18.33 -23.36
N GLN A 839 18.88 18.12 -24.09
CA GLN A 839 18.84 17.53 -25.43
C GLN A 839 19.12 16.02 -25.36
N PHE A 840 18.14 15.23 -25.78
CA PHE A 840 18.26 13.77 -25.81
C PHE A 840 18.98 13.28 -27.08
N THR A 841 19.98 12.42 -26.88
CA THR A 841 20.67 11.72 -27.97
C THR A 841 19.75 10.65 -28.58
N PRO A 842 19.83 10.36 -29.90
CA PRO A 842 19.00 9.33 -30.52
C PRO A 842 19.12 7.97 -29.84
N GLY A 843 17.99 7.35 -29.52
CA GLY A 843 17.92 6.08 -28.79
C GLY A 843 17.86 6.22 -27.27
N TYR A 844 17.79 7.45 -26.75
CA TYR A 844 17.58 7.75 -25.33
C TYR A 844 16.24 8.46 -25.13
N TYR A 845 15.56 8.14 -24.04
CA TYR A 845 14.32 8.81 -23.64
C TYR A 845 14.17 8.80 -22.12
N ALA A 846 13.35 9.72 -21.60
CA ALA A 846 13.01 9.78 -20.19
C ALA A 846 11.52 9.50 -19.97
N THR A 847 11.20 8.77 -18.91
CA THR A 847 9.83 8.62 -18.41
C THR A 847 9.72 9.10 -16.98
N TRP A 848 8.53 9.54 -16.59
CA TRP A 848 8.22 10.01 -15.26
C TRP A 848 7.47 8.91 -14.52
N SER A 849 7.93 8.59 -13.33
CA SER A 849 7.55 7.41 -12.54
C SER A 849 7.38 7.81 -11.07
N GLY A 850 7.04 6.84 -10.22
CA GLY A 850 6.72 7.06 -8.81
C GLY A 850 5.21 7.19 -8.64
N GLN A 851 4.77 7.97 -7.65
CA GLN A 851 3.33 8.17 -7.40
C GLN A 851 2.62 8.90 -8.54
N PHE A 852 3.36 9.69 -9.33
CA PHE A 852 2.82 10.39 -10.49
C PHE A 852 2.24 9.44 -11.55
N GLU A 853 2.88 8.29 -11.81
CA GLU A 853 2.40 7.31 -12.80
C GLU A 853 1.01 6.77 -12.43
N TYR A 854 0.79 6.45 -11.16
CA TYR A 854 -0.51 6.01 -10.66
C TYR A 854 -1.54 7.13 -10.65
N MET A 855 -1.13 8.34 -10.31
CA MET A 855 -2.01 9.50 -10.35
C MET A 855 -2.52 9.77 -11.79
N GLU A 856 -1.65 9.68 -12.79
CA GLU A 856 -2.03 9.83 -14.20
C GLU A 856 -2.97 8.71 -14.66
N ARG A 857 -2.66 7.46 -14.31
CA ARG A 857 -3.51 6.29 -14.61
C ARG A 857 -4.89 6.41 -13.97
N ALA A 858 -4.94 6.71 -12.68
CA ALA A 858 -6.18 6.90 -11.93
C ALA A 858 -6.99 8.07 -12.51
N ALA A 859 -6.36 9.18 -12.87
CA ALA A 859 -7.03 10.31 -13.52
C ALA A 859 -7.61 9.93 -14.89
N ALA A 860 -6.88 9.15 -15.70
CA ALA A 860 -7.37 8.65 -16.98
C ALA A 860 -8.60 7.73 -16.82
N LYS A 861 -8.58 6.84 -15.81
CA LYS A 861 -9.74 5.98 -15.48
C LYS A 861 -10.91 6.80 -14.93
N LEU A 862 -10.66 7.77 -14.04
CA LEU A 862 -11.70 8.63 -13.48
C LEU A 862 -12.45 9.44 -14.55
N LYS A 863 -11.76 9.88 -15.61
CA LYS A 863 -12.39 10.52 -16.78
C LYS A 863 -13.41 9.63 -17.48
N LEU A 864 -13.27 8.30 -17.39
CA LEU A 864 -14.23 7.32 -17.92
C LEU A 864 -15.29 6.94 -16.87
N VAL A 865 -14.87 6.70 -15.63
CA VAL A 865 -15.71 6.28 -14.50
C VAL A 865 -16.78 7.31 -14.17
N VAL A 866 -16.44 8.59 -14.10
CA VAL A 866 -17.38 9.65 -13.71
C VAL A 866 -18.57 9.75 -14.69
N PRO A 867 -18.39 9.82 -16.02
CA PRO A 867 -19.50 9.76 -16.97
C PRO A 867 -20.38 8.52 -16.84
N ILE A 868 -19.78 7.35 -16.63
CA ILE A 868 -20.53 6.09 -16.43
C ILE A 868 -21.38 6.15 -15.17
N THR A 869 -20.84 6.65 -14.05
CA THR A 869 -21.59 6.88 -12.81
C THR A 869 -22.80 7.79 -13.05
N LEU A 870 -22.58 8.92 -13.72
CA LEU A 870 -23.65 9.87 -14.02
C LEU A 870 -24.72 9.26 -14.93
N LEU A 871 -24.33 8.45 -15.92
CA LEU A 871 -25.25 7.74 -16.80
C LEU A 871 -26.07 6.68 -16.04
N LEU A 872 -25.43 5.92 -15.15
CA LEU A 872 -26.11 4.91 -14.32
C LEU A 872 -27.10 5.55 -13.35
N ILE A 873 -26.71 6.65 -12.68
CA ILE A 873 -27.61 7.44 -11.83
C ILE A 873 -28.80 7.92 -12.67
N PHE A 874 -28.54 8.53 -13.83
CA PHE A 874 -29.60 9.00 -14.72
C PHE A 874 -30.54 7.88 -15.17
N LEU A 875 -30.02 6.71 -15.54
CA LEU A 875 -30.81 5.56 -15.96
C LEU A 875 -31.72 5.07 -14.83
N LEU A 876 -31.20 4.94 -13.61
CA LEU A 876 -32.01 4.54 -12.45
C LEU A 876 -33.06 5.59 -12.08
N LEU A 877 -32.73 6.87 -12.17
CA LEU A 877 -33.69 7.96 -11.99
C LEU A 877 -34.80 7.92 -13.07
N TYR A 878 -34.44 7.61 -14.31
CA TYR A 878 -35.40 7.46 -15.41
C TYR A 878 -36.33 6.27 -15.20
N LEU A 879 -35.79 5.13 -14.76
CA LEU A 879 -36.57 3.94 -14.42
C LEU A 879 -37.52 4.19 -13.23
N ASN A 880 -37.11 5.02 -12.26
CA ASN A 880 -37.93 5.34 -11.10
C ASN A 880 -39.11 6.28 -11.45
N PHE A 881 -38.86 7.36 -12.19
CA PHE A 881 -39.90 8.36 -12.49
C PHE A 881 -40.67 8.10 -13.79
N GLY A 882 -40.12 7.33 -14.72
CA GLY A 882 -40.68 7.11 -16.05
C GLY A 882 -40.77 8.38 -16.91
N ARG A 883 -40.15 9.49 -16.48
CA ARG A 883 -40.23 10.80 -17.13
C ARG A 883 -38.87 11.49 -17.17
N LEU A 884 -38.47 11.91 -18.37
CA LEU A 884 -37.18 12.56 -18.61
C LEU A 884 -36.99 13.88 -17.84
N THR A 885 -38.06 14.66 -17.66
CA THR A 885 -37.97 16.00 -17.06
C THR A 885 -37.64 15.90 -15.57
N GLU A 886 -38.37 15.06 -14.85
CA GLU A 886 -38.18 14.80 -13.43
C GLU A 886 -36.78 14.20 -13.15
N SER A 887 -36.31 13.27 -13.99
CA SER A 887 -34.95 12.73 -13.88
C SER A 887 -33.85 13.78 -14.09
N LEU A 888 -34.00 14.69 -15.06
CA LEU A 888 -33.05 15.78 -15.30
C LEU A 888 -33.04 16.82 -14.18
N ILE A 889 -34.19 17.11 -13.56
CA ILE A 889 -34.28 18.00 -12.39
C ILE A 889 -33.45 17.44 -11.24
N VAL A 890 -33.61 16.14 -10.96
CA VAL A 890 -32.82 15.47 -9.91
C VAL A 890 -31.35 15.39 -10.31
N MET A 891 -31.03 15.14 -11.58
CA MET A 891 -29.64 15.10 -12.05
C MET A 891 -28.91 16.43 -11.89
N LEU A 892 -29.64 17.55 -11.96
CA LEU A 892 -29.10 18.87 -11.66
C LEU A 892 -28.64 19.00 -10.20
N SER A 893 -29.05 18.11 -9.28
CA SER A 893 -28.57 18.14 -7.90
C SER A 893 -27.11 17.77 -7.74
N VAL A 894 -26.57 16.96 -8.65
CA VAL A 894 -25.21 16.43 -8.54
C VAL A 894 -24.16 17.53 -8.72
N PRO A 895 -24.13 18.33 -9.81
CA PRO A 895 -23.13 19.39 -9.97
C PRO A 895 -23.12 20.41 -8.83
N PHE A 896 -24.29 20.67 -8.25
CA PHE A 896 -24.42 21.60 -7.13
C PHE A 896 -23.94 21.01 -5.80
N ALA A 897 -24.08 19.70 -5.60
CA ALA A 897 -23.48 19.05 -4.45
C ALA A 897 -21.94 19.12 -4.52
N LEU A 898 -21.34 19.05 -5.71
CA LEU A 898 -19.88 19.19 -5.88
C LEU A 898 -19.37 20.54 -5.36
N VAL A 899 -20.18 21.61 -5.44
CA VAL A 899 -19.81 22.95 -4.99
C VAL A 899 -19.35 22.95 -3.53
N GLY A 900 -20.20 22.47 -2.62
CA GLY A 900 -19.85 22.50 -1.21
C GLY A 900 -18.65 21.64 -0.86
N GLY A 901 -18.46 20.52 -1.58
CA GLY A 901 -17.30 19.66 -1.41
C GLY A 901 -16.00 20.34 -1.83
N VAL A 902 -15.97 21.01 -2.99
CA VAL A 902 -14.81 21.77 -3.48
C VAL A 902 -14.45 22.91 -2.52
N TRP A 903 -15.44 23.68 -2.06
CA TRP A 903 -15.20 24.79 -1.14
C TRP A 903 -14.66 24.32 0.21
N LEU A 904 -15.19 23.21 0.75
CA LEU A 904 -14.70 22.67 2.02
C LEU A 904 -13.27 22.12 1.87
N MET A 905 -12.96 21.43 0.78
CA MET A 905 -11.58 20.99 0.50
C MET A 905 -10.62 22.18 0.40
N TRP A 906 -11.00 23.24 -0.31
CA TRP A 906 -10.20 24.44 -0.41
C TRP A 906 -9.99 25.13 0.95
N TRP A 907 -11.02 25.18 1.81
CA TRP A 907 -10.92 25.78 3.14
C TRP A 907 -10.04 24.95 4.10
N LEU A 908 -10.04 23.62 3.96
CA LEU A 908 -9.22 22.71 4.77
C LEU A 908 -7.80 22.50 4.21
N ASP A 909 -7.45 23.18 3.12
CA ASP A 909 -6.17 23.04 2.40
C ASP A 909 -5.91 21.59 1.95
N TYR A 910 -6.95 20.95 1.40
CA TYR A 910 -6.90 19.58 0.92
C TYR A 910 -6.67 19.51 -0.59
N ASN A 911 -5.64 18.78 -1.00
CA ASN A 911 -5.40 18.39 -2.39
C ASN A 911 -6.47 17.42 -2.92
N PHE A 912 -6.67 17.46 -4.23
CA PHE A 912 -7.46 16.51 -4.98
C PHE A 912 -6.68 15.20 -5.13
N SER A 913 -7.24 14.11 -4.59
CA SER A 913 -6.66 12.77 -4.61
C SER A 913 -7.68 11.73 -5.05
N VAL A 914 -7.24 10.48 -5.26
CA VAL A 914 -8.17 9.37 -5.57
C VAL A 914 -9.20 9.20 -4.44
N ALA A 915 -8.79 9.39 -3.18
CA ALA A 915 -9.69 9.38 -2.02
C ALA A 915 -10.78 10.46 -2.12
N ALA A 916 -10.41 11.69 -2.48
CA ALA A 916 -11.37 12.77 -2.67
C ALA A 916 -12.36 12.47 -3.82
N ALA A 917 -11.86 11.92 -4.94
CA ALA A 917 -12.70 11.53 -6.07
C ALA A 917 -13.75 10.47 -5.67
N VAL A 918 -13.36 9.45 -4.88
CA VAL A 918 -14.28 8.46 -4.33
C VAL A 918 -15.32 9.11 -3.41
N GLY A 919 -14.92 10.08 -2.59
CA GLY A 919 -15.84 10.90 -1.77
C GLY A 919 -16.87 11.68 -2.60
N PHE A 920 -16.46 12.29 -3.72
CA PHE A 920 -17.38 12.96 -4.65
C PHE A 920 -18.34 11.98 -5.35
N ILE A 921 -17.88 10.78 -5.69
CA ILE A 921 -18.74 9.72 -6.24
C ILE A 921 -19.79 9.30 -5.20
N ALA A 922 -19.39 9.13 -3.93
CA ALA A 922 -20.33 8.83 -2.84
C ALA A 922 -21.38 9.93 -2.70
N LEU A 923 -20.92 11.18 -2.67
CA LEU A 923 -21.77 12.37 -2.59
C LEU A 923 -22.78 12.44 -3.75
N ALA A 924 -22.38 12.13 -4.98
CA ALA A 924 -23.27 12.17 -6.14
C ALA A 924 -24.49 11.25 -5.95
N GLY A 925 -24.26 10.03 -5.43
CA GLY A 925 -25.33 9.09 -5.11
C GLY A 925 -26.30 9.62 -4.05
N VAL A 926 -25.77 10.17 -2.95
CA VAL A 926 -26.58 10.75 -1.85
C VAL A 926 -27.31 12.02 -2.30
N ALA A 927 -26.67 12.89 -3.11
CA ALA A 927 -27.29 14.07 -3.66
C ALA A 927 -28.45 13.74 -4.60
N ALA A 928 -28.31 12.69 -5.41
CA ALA A 928 -29.39 12.18 -6.25
C ALA A 928 -30.53 11.61 -5.40
N GLU A 929 -30.23 10.74 -4.44
CA GLU A 929 -31.21 10.14 -3.52
C GLU A 929 -32.03 11.22 -2.81
N THR A 930 -31.38 12.18 -2.16
CA THR A 930 -32.11 13.21 -1.43
C THR A 930 -32.87 14.19 -2.34
N GLY A 931 -32.53 14.26 -3.63
CA GLY A 931 -33.27 14.98 -4.67
C GLY A 931 -34.52 14.22 -5.15
N VAL A 932 -34.43 12.89 -5.30
CA VAL A 932 -35.56 12.00 -5.62
C VAL A 932 -36.69 12.20 -4.61
N VAL A 933 -36.36 12.11 -3.32
CA VAL A 933 -37.38 12.17 -2.27
C VAL A 933 -38.07 13.54 -2.26
N MET A 934 -37.34 14.64 -2.45
CA MET A 934 -37.95 15.98 -2.52
C MET A 934 -38.95 16.09 -3.68
N LEU A 935 -38.60 15.56 -4.84
CA LEU A 935 -39.44 15.64 -6.03
C LEU A 935 -40.73 14.82 -5.88
N ILE A 936 -40.67 13.64 -5.24
CA ILE A 936 -41.84 12.80 -4.95
C ILE A 936 -42.86 13.55 -4.08
N TYR A 937 -42.41 14.22 -3.02
CA TYR A 937 -43.32 14.99 -2.15
C TYR A 937 -43.96 16.17 -2.88
N LEU A 938 -43.21 16.87 -3.75
CA LEU A 938 -43.75 17.94 -4.57
C LEU A 938 -44.80 17.41 -5.57
N ASP A 939 -44.54 16.27 -6.21
CA ASP A 939 -45.49 15.63 -7.12
C ASP A 939 -46.74 15.14 -6.36
N HIS A 940 -46.61 14.49 -5.19
CA HIS A 940 -47.76 14.05 -4.38
C HIS A 940 -48.61 15.22 -3.89
N ALA A 941 -47.99 16.30 -3.41
CA ALA A 941 -48.72 17.50 -2.97
C ALA A 941 -49.48 18.14 -4.15
N TRP A 942 -48.88 18.14 -5.34
CA TRP A 942 -49.51 18.64 -6.55
C TRP A 942 -50.66 17.73 -7.01
N GLU A 943 -50.50 16.41 -6.97
CA GLU A 943 -51.56 15.44 -7.31
C GLU A 943 -52.73 15.50 -6.35
N ALA A 944 -52.48 15.60 -5.04
CA ALA A 944 -53.52 15.74 -4.02
C ALA A 944 -54.32 17.03 -4.21
N LEU A 945 -53.64 18.14 -4.53
CA LEU A 945 -54.31 19.42 -4.78
C LEU A 945 -55.08 19.41 -6.11
N GLN A 946 -54.54 18.76 -7.15
CA GLN A 946 -55.30 18.51 -8.38
C GLN A 946 -56.54 17.66 -8.14
N ALA A 947 -56.45 16.62 -7.32
CA ALA A 947 -57.60 15.77 -6.98
C ALA A 947 -58.69 16.58 -6.28
N LYS A 948 -58.31 17.44 -5.32
CA LYS A 948 -59.23 18.40 -4.67
C LYS A 948 -59.88 19.34 -5.68
N CYS A 949 -59.10 19.96 -6.56
CA CYS A 949 -59.64 20.83 -7.61
C CYS A 949 -60.59 20.09 -8.57
N ARG A 950 -60.30 18.82 -8.91
CA ARG A 950 -61.19 17.98 -9.75
C ARG A 950 -62.51 17.66 -9.05
N THR A 951 -62.49 17.35 -7.74
CA THR A 951 -63.73 17.18 -6.95
C THR A 951 -64.54 18.47 -6.81
N GLU A 952 -63.88 19.63 -6.85
CA GLU A 952 -64.52 20.96 -6.81
C GLU A 952 -64.85 21.52 -8.21
N ALA A 953 -64.69 20.74 -9.29
CA ALA A 953 -64.87 21.14 -10.68
C ALA A 953 -64.10 22.40 -11.10
N ARG A 954 -62.98 22.71 -10.42
CA ARG A 954 -62.16 23.90 -10.64
C ARG A 954 -60.87 23.53 -11.37
N ARG A 955 -60.40 24.40 -12.28
CA ARG A 955 -59.10 24.21 -12.94
C ARG A 955 -57.97 24.67 -12.01
N PRO A 956 -56.90 23.88 -11.87
CA PRO A 956 -55.74 24.29 -11.08
C PRO A 956 -54.98 25.44 -11.79
N GLY A 957 -54.75 26.55 -11.09
CA GLY A 957 -54.01 27.71 -11.56
C GLY A 957 -52.61 27.82 -10.95
N ALA A 958 -51.93 28.94 -11.23
CA ALA A 958 -50.57 29.19 -10.72
C ALA A 958 -50.53 29.39 -9.20
N LEU A 959 -51.62 29.89 -8.60
CA LEU A 959 -51.71 30.13 -7.16
C LEU A 959 -51.89 28.81 -6.39
N GLU A 960 -52.71 27.91 -6.94
CA GLU A 960 -52.89 26.54 -6.45
C GLU A 960 -51.58 25.72 -6.57
N LEU A 961 -50.80 25.90 -7.65
CA LEU A 961 -49.46 25.31 -7.78
C LEU A 961 -48.50 25.80 -6.71
N TYR A 962 -48.50 27.09 -6.40
CA TYR A 962 -47.64 27.63 -5.34
C TYR A 962 -48.05 27.16 -3.95
N GLN A 963 -49.35 26.97 -3.70
CA GLN A 963 -49.84 26.36 -2.45
C GLN A 963 -49.39 24.91 -2.33
N ALA A 964 -49.52 24.11 -3.39
CA ALA A 964 -49.03 22.73 -3.40
C ALA A 964 -47.52 22.64 -3.14
N ILE A 965 -46.72 23.52 -3.79
CA ILE A 965 -45.27 23.55 -3.58
C ILE A 965 -44.93 24.01 -2.16
N MET A 966 -45.64 25.01 -1.61
CA MET A 966 -45.43 25.46 -0.23
C MET A 966 -45.76 24.35 0.78
N GLU A 967 -46.86 23.62 0.57
CA GLU A 967 -47.27 22.51 1.43
C GLU A 967 -46.27 21.35 1.34
N GLY A 968 -45.99 20.86 0.12
CA GLY A 968 -45.04 19.77 -0.11
C GLY A 968 -43.61 20.10 0.34
N ALA A 969 -43.16 21.34 0.16
CA ALA A 969 -41.82 21.75 0.57
C ALA A 969 -41.69 21.91 2.09
N VAL A 970 -42.70 22.46 2.77
CA VAL A 970 -42.69 22.59 4.24
C VAL A 970 -42.81 21.21 4.90
N GLU A 971 -43.63 20.32 4.36
CA GLU A 971 -43.78 18.94 4.86
C GLU A 971 -42.49 18.11 4.76
N ARG A 972 -41.54 18.50 3.91
CA ARG A 972 -40.27 17.79 3.71
C ARG A 972 -39.10 18.35 4.53
N VAL A 973 -39.16 19.60 5.03
CA VAL A 973 -38.05 20.23 5.77
C VAL A 973 -37.57 19.34 6.91
N ARG A 974 -38.50 18.82 7.72
CA ARG A 974 -38.15 18.00 8.89
C ARG A 974 -37.39 16.73 8.49
N PRO A 975 -37.97 15.78 7.73
CA PRO A 975 -37.25 14.57 7.38
C PRO A 975 -35.98 14.86 6.56
N LYS A 976 -35.98 15.87 5.67
CA LYS A 976 -34.76 16.23 4.92
C LYS A 976 -33.65 16.75 5.83
N MET A 977 -33.95 17.66 6.75
CA MET A 977 -32.96 18.16 7.71
C MET A 977 -32.48 17.06 8.64
N MET A 978 -33.35 16.12 9.03
CA MET A 978 -32.96 14.97 9.83
C MET A 978 -31.96 14.08 9.08
N THR A 979 -32.25 13.71 7.83
CA THR A 979 -31.32 12.95 6.96
C THR A 979 -29.98 13.64 6.82
N VAL A 980 -30.00 14.92 6.46
CA VAL A 980 -28.78 15.71 6.20
C VAL A 980 -27.95 15.83 7.48
N VAL A 981 -28.58 16.15 8.61
CA VAL A 981 -27.89 16.27 9.89
C VAL A 981 -27.37 14.91 10.35
N ALA A 982 -28.11 13.81 10.15
CA ALA A 982 -27.62 12.47 10.48
C ALA A 982 -26.40 12.08 9.64
N ILE A 983 -26.42 12.35 8.33
CA ILE A 983 -25.28 12.07 7.44
C ILE A 983 -24.08 12.97 7.80
N MET A 984 -24.29 14.28 7.95
CA MET A 984 -23.21 15.21 8.29
C MET A 984 -22.63 14.92 9.68
N ALA A 985 -23.48 14.79 10.69
CA ALA A 985 -23.04 14.53 12.06
C ALA A 985 -22.43 13.13 12.20
N GLY A 986 -22.88 12.16 11.41
CA GLY A 986 -22.24 10.85 11.28
C GLY A 986 -20.84 10.96 10.66
N LEU A 987 -20.63 11.76 9.63
CA LEU A 987 -19.31 11.87 8.97
C LEU A 987 -18.32 12.83 9.65
N LEU A 988 -18.78 13.70 10.56
CA LEU A 988 -17.93 14.67 11.27
C LEU A 988 -16.83 14.00 12.13
N PRO A 989 -17.11 12.96 12.94
CA PRO A 989 -16.10 12.21 13.66
C PRO A 989 -14.97 11.70 12.76
N ILE A 990 -15.29 11.14 11.59
CA ILE A 990 -14.27 10.72 10.63
C ILE A 990 -13.41 11.91 10.17
N MET A 991 -14.06 13.03 9.85
CA MET A 991 -13.37 14.21 9.30
C MET A 991 -12.43 14.89 10.32
N TRP A 992 -12.69 14.73 11.62
CA TRP A 992 -11.88 15.29 12.71
C TRP A 992 -11.04 14.28 13.48
N SER A 993 -11.11 13.00 13.12
CA SER A 993 -10.26 11.98 13.73
C SER A 993 -8.77 12.30 13.51
N THR A 994 -7.95 12.04 14.54
CA THR A 994 -6.51 12.30 14.54
C THR A 994 -5.66 11.04 14.69
N GLY A 995 -6.28 9.84 14.70
CA GLY A 995 -5.55 8.57 14.83
C GLY A 995 -4.97 8.05 13.52
N SER A 996 -4.16 6.99 13.59
CA SER A 996 -3.61 6.30 12.42
C SER A 996 -4.72 5.83 11.48
N GLY A 997 -4.64 6.18 10.20
CA GLY A 997 -5.66 5.84 9.21
C GLY A 997 -6.66 6.95 8.94
N SER A 998 -6.69 7.98 9.79
CA SER A 998 -7.60 9.11 9.62
C SER A 998 -7.29 9.93 8.37
N GLU A 999 -6.03 9.99 7.91
CA GLU A 999 -5.61 10.87 6.82
C GLU A 999 -6.37 10.58 5.52
N VAL A 1000 -6.47 9.30 5.16
CA VAL A 1000 -7.23 8.85 3.98
C VAL A 1000 -8.72 9.11 4.18
N MET A 1001 -9.25 8.75 5.35
CA MET A 1001 -10.68 8.85 5.65
C MET A 1001 -11.20 10.30 5.68
N ARG A 1002 -10.40 11.24 6.17
CA ARG A 1002 -10.70 12.69 6.15
C ARG A 1002 -10.85 13.22 4.72
N ARG A 1003 -10.01 12.75 3.80
CA ARG A 1003 -10.08 13.15 2.38
C ARG A 1003 -11.29 12.56 1.65
N ILE A 1004 -11.81 11.42 2.10
CA ILE A 1004 -13.07 10.86 1.58
C ILE A 1004 -14.28 11.59 2.19
N ALA A 1005 -14.26 11.90 3.49
CA ALA A 1005 -15.38 12.49 4.21
C ALA A 1005 -15.60 13.97 3.90
N ALA A 1006 -14.54 14.77 3.71
CA ALA A 1006 -14.67 16.22 3.48
C ALA A 1006 -15.53 16.57 2.25
N PRO A 1007 -15.34 15.96 1.05
CA PRO A 1007 -16.23 16.17 -0.09
C PRO A 1007 -17.70 15.90 0.24
N MET A 1008 -17.97 14.82 0.98
CA MET A 1008 -19.33 14.45 1.37
C MET A 1008 -19.96 15.46 2.34
N VAL A 1009 -19.25 15.83 3.41
CA VAL A 1009 -19.77 16.79 4.42
C VAL A 1009 -20.06 18.15 3.78
N GLY A 1010 -19.09 18.70 3.04
CA GLY A 1010 -19.26 19.99 2.36
C GLY A 1010 -20.35 19.91 1.30
N GLY A 1011 -20.36 18.82 0.53
CA GLY A 1011 -21.34 18.61 -0.51
C GLY A 1011 -22.76 18.48 0.01
N MET A 1012 -22.97 17.83 1.14
CA MET A 1012 -24.28 17.70 1.79
C MET A 1012 -24.86 19.05 2.22
N ILE A 1013 -24.03 20.00 2.66
CA ILE A 1013 -24.45 21.37 2.96
C ILE A 1013 -25.02 22.03 1.69
N SER A 1014 -24.25 22.03 0.61
CA SER A 1014 -24.67 22.64 -0.65
C SER A 1014 -25.88 21.94 -1.30
N SER A 1015 -25.93 20.61 -1.24
CA SER A 1015 -27.06 19.79 -1.69
C SER A 1015 -28.34 20.12 -0.91
N THR A 1016 -28.25 20.38 0.39
CA THR A 1016 -29.40 20.74 1.23
C THR A 1016 -29.98 22.08 0.83
N VAL A 1017 -29.12 23.09 0.65
CA VAL A 1017 -29.55 24.41 0.17
C VAL A 1017 -30.21 24.27 -1.19
N LEU A 1018 -29.61 23.53 -2.12
CA LEU A 1018 -30.16 23.32 -3.45
C LEU A 1018 -31.53 22.62 -3.43
N THR A 1019 -31.63 21.53 -2.71
CA THR A 1019 -32.83 20.69 -2.70
C THR A 1019 -34.01 21.40 -2.04
N LEU A 1020 -33.78 22.25 -1.04
CA LEU A 1020 -34.82 23.05 -0.40
C LEU A 1020 -35.14 24.35 -1.16
N VAL A 1021 -34.17 24.93 -1.88
CA VAL A 1021 -34.36 26.25 -2.53
C VAL A 1021 -34.55 26.12 -4.04
N VAL A 1022 -33.61 25.50 -4.74
CA VAL A 1022 -33.54 25.52 -6.20
C VAL A 1022 -34.48 24.51 -6.84
N ILE A 1023 -34.64 23.30 -6.28
CA ILE A 1023 -35.57 22.30 -6.82
C ILE A 1023 -37.02 22.82 -6.85
N PRO A 1024 -37.58 23.40 -5.77
CA PRO A 1024 -38.93 23.97 -5.80
C PRO A 1024 -39.08 25.11 -6.82
N ALA A 1025 -38.07 25.98 -6.95
CA ALA A 1025 -38.10 27.09 -7.91
C ALA A 1025 -38.09 26.59 -9.36
N LEU A 1026 -37.26 25.58 -9.66
CA LEU A 1026 -37.17 24.95 -10.98
C LEU A 1026 -38.46 24.17 -11.31
N TYR A 1027 -38.98 23.42 -10.35
CA TYR A 1027 -40.25 22.69 -10.47
C TYR A 1027 -41.43 23.63 -10.73
N ALA A 1028 -41.53 24.74 -9.98
CA ALA A 1028 -42.53 25.77 -10.18
C ALA A 1028 -42.49 26.35 -11.60
N LEU A 1029 -41.29 26.69 -12.10
CA LEU A 1029 -41.10 27.31 -13.42
C LEU A 1029 -41.50 26.35 -14.55
N LEU A 1030 -41.15 25.07 -14.45
CA LEU A 1030 -41.46 24.06 -15.46
C LEU A 1030 -42.95 23.68 -15.48
N LYS A 1031 -43.57 23.42 -14.32
CA LYS A 1031 -45.00 23.09 -14.26
C LYS A 1031 -45.88 24.31 -14.59
N GLN A 1032 -45.46 25.53 -14.23
CA GLN A 1032 -46.15 26.76 -14.65
C GLN A 1032 -46.15 26.91 -16.18
N ARG A 1033 -45.01 26.66 -16.86
CA ARG A 1033 -44.95 26.65 -18.33
C ARG A 1033 -45.85 25.58 -18.95
N LYS A 1034 -45.95 24.41 -18.32
CA LYS A 1034 -46.85 23.33 -18.77
C LYS A 1034 -48.32 23.72 -18.64
N LEU A 1035 -48.73 24.32 -17.51
CA LEU A 1035 -50.09 24.83 -17.29
C LEU A 1035 -50.47 25.92 -18.31
N VAL A 1036 -49.55 26.83 -18.64
CA VAL A 1036 -49.78 27.86 -19.67
C VAL A 1036 -49.96 27.24 -21.06
N ARG A 1037 -49.10 26.28 -21.45
CA ARG A 1037 -49.23 25.56 -22.73
C ARG A 1037 -50.52 24.75 -22.83
N GLU A 1038 -50.95 24.08 -21.75
CA GLU A 1038 -52.19 23.31 -21.71
C GLU A 1038 -53.42 24.24 -21.80
N SER A 1039 -53.36 25.41 -21.15
CA SER A 1039 -54.38 26.46 -21.28
C SER A 1039 -54.47 27.00 -22.71
N GLU A 1040 -53.33 27.27 -23.37
CA GLU A 1040 -53.27 27.74 -24.76
C GLU A 1040 -53.75 26.68 -25.77
N ALA A 1041 -53.40 25.41 -25.58
CA ALA A 1041 -53.86 24.30 -26.43
C ALA A 1041 -55.36 24.04 -26.29
N THR A 1042 -55.91 24.22 -25.08
CA THR A 1042 -57.36 24.07 -24.81
C THR A 1042 -58.15 25.25 -25.38
N ASN A 1043 -57.63 26.48 -25.27
CA ASN A 1043 -58.22 27.66 -25.90
C ASN A 1043 -58.19 27.55 -27.43
N ARG A 1044 -57.14 26.98 -28.03
CA ARG A 1044 -57.11 26.68 -29.48
C ARG A 1044 -58.13 25.61 -29.88
N LYS A 1045 -58.34 24.57 -29.07
CA LYS A 1045 -59.40 23.58 -29.30
C LYS A 1045 -60.80 24.18 -29.21
N GLN A 1046 -61.07 25.03 -28.21
CA GLN A 1046 -62.36 25.72 -28.09
C GLN A 1046 -62.61 26.74 -29.21
N ALA A 1047 -61.58 27.44 -29.68
CA ALA A 1047 -61.66 28.31 -30.85
C ALA A 1047 -61.89 27.54 -32.16
N GLY A 1048 -61.34 26.33 -32.28
CA GLY A 1048 -61.57 25.43 -33.42
C GLY A 1048 -62.99 24.87 -33.48
N THR A 1049 -63.63 24.58 -32.34
CA THR A 1049 -65.02 24.08 -32.30
C THR A 1049 -66.06 25.19 -32.57
N GLN A 1050 -65.75 26.45 -32.28
CA GLN A 1050 -66.61 27.60 -32.62
C GLN A 1050 -66.53 28.01 -34.10
N SER A 1051 -65.54 27.52 -34.86
CA SER A 1051 -65.45 27.72 -36.31
C SER A 1051 -66.13 26.61 -37.14
N ALA A 1052 -66.63 25.56 -36.48
CA ALA A 1052 -67.26 24.38 -37.10
C ALA A 1052 -68.74 24.17 -36.67
N ALA A 1053 -69.32 25.16 -36.00
CA ALA A 1053 -70.76 25.32 -35.78
C ALA A 1053 -71.18 26.63 -36.47
#